data_AF-A0A954Y2D7-F1
#
_entry.id   AF-A0A954Y2D7-F1
#
_cell.length_a   1.000
_cell.length_b   1.000
_cell.length_c   1.000
_cell.angle_alpha   90.00
_cell.angle_beta   90.00
_cell.angle_gamma   90.00
#
_symmetry.space_group_name_H-M   'P 1'
#
loop_
_entity.id
_entity.type
_entity.pdbx_description
1 polymer ?
#
loop_
_entity_poly.entity_id
_entity_poly.type
_entity_poly.pdbx_seq_one_letter_code
_entity_poly.pdbx_strand_id
1 'polypeptide(L)'
;RLQQEAAVHNEELAAQRDAALAAAEASFPPQIEQNAVDRTAAERANNARYEQRRNEATAGQQQAFDELVRRWNTGFQEVLDELNAIRARAHRLFPDWQNLSWSDWQRPTELPEAISVGGYELPLSIVKHGAPRDPRLAPPADKLPLTAAVSLADRPRLVLTADGPGRRAAVEALQLAMLRMLTTLPAGRLRFTLIDPAGLGESFGPFMHLADYDEQLAPKTVWTEPKRIEERLALITAHMETVLQKYLRNEFATLAEYNAQAGEVAEPYHVIVVANFPTGMTEAAARRLTTIAEAGARCGVYVLMSVDRNSRLPHEFKLEPLLNGAMHLDWDQDHFVWRYPLFERLPLTLDPLPTQEKLTEVLRHAARESREASRVEVAFEKVAPAPDAVWSSDNGRELAVPIGRAGAKELQALRLGRGTSQHVLISGKTGSGKSTLLHALITNAALHYSPEQVEFYLVDFKKGVEFKTYATAALPHARVIAIESEREFGVSVLERLDAELRRRGELFRDRGVQDLAAFRAAEPGTPMPRTLLIVDEFQELFVADDKLAQDAALLLDRLVRQGRAFGVHVILGSQTLAGAYSLARSTLGQMAVRIALECSDTDAHLILSDENPAARLLSRPGEAIYNDQNGLPAGNQPFQVAWLPDEQRRDYLHDLRERPAALAETVEPTVVFEGNIPADPRDNRPLAAALAGGGNVSEPTVWLGAAVRIEPPTSLTLRRQSGQNVAIVGHEESSALGILSAAAAALIGQQRERDAKVIVFDGARPESDDREAWQRIVAALGDGVERIRPRDAAGVITELADDVARRAADADTAHPPRYLIIHDLAQFRDLRLTEDEFSFNSAAKPASPDRRFRDLLREGPGVGIHVLFWCDSYNAMTRVIDRLTLREIDYRIALPMSAGDSTSFIESPAGGRLGEHRAILYRDDLGTQTKFRPYGQPTDERLQWLAAQIKPPTESQV
;
A
#
# COMPACT_ATOMS: atom_id res chain seq x y z
N ARG A 1 80.32 117.94 -81.68
CA ARG A 1 78.89 118.06 -81.32
C ARG A 1 78.33 116.75 -80.75
N LEU A 2 78.30 115.65 -81.51
CA LEU A 2 77.86 114.33 -81.01
C LEU A 2 78.63 113.81 -79.77
N GLN A 3 79.94 114.03 -79.68
CA GLN A 3 80.73 113.66 -78.49
C GLN A 3 80.38 114.49 -77.24
N GLN A 4 79.84 115.69 -77.41
CA GLN A 4 79.52 116.60 -76.30
C GLN A 4 78.12 116.30 -75.75
N GLU A 5 77.17 115.93 -76.62
CA GLU A 5 75.85 115.44 -76.21
C GLU A 5 75.94 114.06 -75.52
N ALA A 6 76.82 113.18 -75.98
CA ALA A 6 77.07 111.89 -75.31
C ALA A 6 77.70 112.04 -73.92
N ALA A 7 78.53 113.07 -73.70
CA ALA A 7 79.16 113.33 -72.40
C ALA A 7 78.12 113.78 -71.35
N VAL A 8 77.22 114.69 -71.72
CA VAL A 8 76.15 115.17 -70.82
C VAL A 8 75.15 114.05 -70.50
N HIS A 9 74.76 113.24 -71.49
CA HIS A 9 73.86 112.11 -71.25
C HIS A 9 74.48 111.03 -70.35
N ASN A 10 75.80 110.80 -70.48
CA ASN A 10 76.52 109.88 -69.60
C ASN A 10 76.65 110.41 -68.17
N GLU A 11 76.78 111.72 -67.97
CA GLU A 11 76.77 112.32 -66.63
C GLU A 11 75.38 112.21 -65.96
N GLU A 12 74.29 112.42 -66.70
CA GLU A 12 72.94 112.21 -66.17
C GLU A 12 72.68 110.75 -65.82
N LEU A 13 73.11 109.80 -66.66
CA LEU A 13 73.00 108.37 -66.36
C LEU A 13 73.88 107.96 -65.17
N ALA A 14 75.08 108.54 -65.03
CA ALA A 14 75.94 108.31 -63.87
C ALA A 14 75.31 108.84 -62.58
N ALA A 15 74.71 110.04 -62.61
CA ALA A 15 74.01 110.61 -61.47
C ALA A 15 72.76 109.80 -61.09
N GLN A 16 71.99 109.31 -62.06
CA GLN A 16 70.85 108.42 -61.81
C GLN A 16 71.28 107.07 -61.24
N ARG A 17 72.38 106.49 -61.75
CA ARG A 17 72.97 105.26 -61.21
C ARG A 17 73.39 105.47 -59.77
N ASP A 18 74.11 106.54 -59.47
CA ASP A 18 74.66 106.78 -58.12
C ASP A 18 73.56 107.10 -57.11
N ALA A 19 72.51 107.83 -57.53
CA ALA A 19 71.32 108.03 -56.69
C ALA A 19 70.54 106.73 -56.44
N ALA A 20 70.40 105.87 -57.45
CA ALA A 20 69.77 104.55 -57.30
C ALA A 20 70.61 103.61 -56.43
N LEU A 21 71.95 103.66 -56.56
CA LEU A 21 72.88 102.87 -55.75
C LEU A 21 72.84 103.33 -54.29
N ALA A 22 72.85 104.64 -54.03
CA ALA A 22 72.77 105.19 -52.68
C ALA A 22 71.42 104.87 -52.01
N ALA A 23 70.30 104.92 -52.77
CA ALA A 23 68.99 104.51 -52.27
C ALA A 23 68.94 103.00 -51.95
N ALA A 24 69.57 102.17 -52.78
CA ALA A 24 69.71 100.75 -52.55
C ALA A 24 70.61 100.46 -51.32
N GLU A 25 71.78 101.08 -51.21
CA GLU A 25 72.72 100.93 -50.10
C GLU A 25 72.14 101.43 -48.77
N ALA A 26 71.27 102.43 -48.78
CA ALA A 26 70.57 102.89 -47.58
C ALA A 26 69.42 101.96 -47.15
N SER A 27 68.74 101.28 -48.09
CA SER A 27 67.53 100.49 -47.80
C SER A 27 67.78 98.99 -47.64
N PHE A 28 68.71 98.39 -48.39
CA PHE A 28 68.90 96.93 -48.39
C PHE A 28 69.54 96.38 -47.11
N PRO A 29 70.61 96.97 -46.52
CA PRO A 29 71.25 96.41 -45.33
C PRO A 29 70.29 96.31 -44.12
N PRO A 30 69.51 97.37 -43.76
CA PRO A 30 68.52 97.27 -42.69
C PRO A 30 67.41 96.24 -42.99
N GLN A 31 67.04 96.10 -44.26
CA GLN A 31 65.96 95.20 -44.68
C GLN A 31 66.39 93.73 -44.70
N ILE A 32 67.66 93.45 -45.00
CA ILE A 32 68.25 92.10 -44.86
C ILE A 32 68.32 91.70 -43.39
N GLU A 33 68.72 92.62 -42.51
CA GLU A 33 68.81 92.36 -41.07
C GLU A 33 67.41 92.13 -40.46
N GLN A 34 66.43 92.96 -40.83
CA GLN A 34 65.03 92.77 -40.45
C GLN A 34 64.46 91.44 -40.96
N ASN A 35 64.71 91.08 -42.23
CA ASN A 35 64.28 89.79 -42.79
C ASN A 35 64.94 88.60 -42.08
N ALA A 36 66.19 88.72 -41.65
CA ALA A 36 66.86 87.67 -40.88
C ALA A 36 66.25 87.51 -39.48
N VAL A 37 65.92 88.62 -38.81
CA VAL A 37 65.21 88.63 -37.52
C VAL A 37 63.81 88.01 -37.68
N ASP A 38 63.06 88.41 -38.70
CA ASP A 38 61.71 87.91 -38.98
C ASP A 38 61.74 86.41 -39.34
N ARG A 39 62.73 85.96 -40.12
CA ARG A 39 62.92 84.53 -40.43
C ARG A 39 63.23 83.72 -39.17
N THR A 40 64.13 84.20 -38.33
CA THR A 40 64.49 83.52 -37.08
C THR A 40 63.31 83.47 -36.10
N ALA A 41 62.52 84.54 -36.02
CA ALA A 41 61.30 84.59 -35.22
C ALA A 41 60.23 83.62 -35.77
N ALA A 42 60.05 83.56 -37.10
CA ALA A 42 59.13 82.63 -37.75
C ALA A 42 59.55 81.16 -37.57
N GLU A 43 60.84 80.84 -37.68
CA GLU A 43 61.39 79.51 -37.41
C GLU A 43 61.16 79.08 -35.96
N ARG A 44 61.43 79.96 -34.98
CA ARG A 44 61.13 79.67 -33.57
C ARG A 44 59.64 79.45 -33.31
N ALA A 45 58.78 80.29 -33.90
CA ALA A 45 57.33 80.15 -33.76
C ALA A 45 56.81 78.85 -34.41
N ASN A 46 57.39 78.44 -35.54
CA ASN A 46 57.02 77.19 -36.21
C ASN A 46 57.50 75.96 -35.42
N ASN A 47 58.73 75.98 -34.90
CA ASN A 47 59.25 74.92 -34.04
C ASN A 47 58.43 74.79 -32.75
N ALA A 48 58.08 75.90 -32.09
CA ALA A 48 57.21 75.90 -30.92
C ALA A 48 55.82 75.31 -31.23
N ARG A 49 55.22 75.67 -32.37
CA ARG A 49 53.95 75.08 -32.84
C ARG A 49 54.06 73.59 -33.14
N TYR A 50 55.16 73.15 -33.75
CA TYR A 50 55.41 71.74 -34.02
C TYR A 50 55.58 70.94 -32.73
N GLU A 51 56.38 71.44 -31.78
CA GLU A 51 56.55 70.81 -30.47
C GLU A 51 55.25 70.76 -29.69
N GLN A 52 54.47 71.85 -29.69
CA GLN A 52 53.16 71.87 -29.06
C GLN A 52 52.23 70.81 -29.68
N ARG A 53 52.08 70.79 -31.01
CA ARG A 53 51.23 69.78 -31.69
C ARG A 53 51.72 68.36 -31.47
N ARG A 54 53.04 68.14 -31.42
CA ARG A 54 53.63 66.82 -31.14
C ARG A 54 53.29 66.40 -29.72
N ASN A 55 53.45 67.29 -28.73
CA ASN A 55 53.14 67.00 -27.33
C ASN A 55 51.63 66.75 -27.14
N GLU A 56 50.77 67.54 -27.77
CA GLU A 56 49.31 67.34 -27.78
C GLU A 56 48.93 65.99 -28.41
N ALA A 57 49.53 65.64 -29.55
CA ALA A 57 49.29 64.35 -30.21
C ALA A 57 49.79 63.16 -29.37
N THR A 58 50.98 63.27 -28.75
CA THR A 58 51.53 62.24 -27.86
C THR A 58 50.69 62.08 -26.60
N ALA A 59 50.25 63.19 -25.98
CA ALA A 59 49.36 63.15 -24.82
C ALA A 59 47.99 62.55 -25.18
N GLY A 60 47.42 62.93 -26.32
CA GLY A 60 46.17 62.36 -26.81
C GLY A 60 46.28 60.86 -27.12
N GLN A 61 47.40 60.43 -27.73
CA GLN A 61 47.68 59.01 -27.97
C GLN A 61 47.81 58.24 -26.65
N GLN A 62 48.53 58.79 -25.66
CA GLN A 62 48.69 58.15 -24.35
C GLN A 62 47.35 58.04 -23.63
N GLN A 63 46.55 59.11 -23.61
CA GLN A 63 45.22 59.10 -22.98
C GLN A 63 44.29 58.07 -23.64
N ALA A 64 44.25 58.02 -24.98
CA ALA A 64 43.45 57.04 -25.70
C ALA A 64 43.92 55.60 -25.41
N PHE A 65 45.23 55.40 -25.26
CA PHE A 65 45.78 54.09 -24.90
C PHE A 65 45.45 53.69 -23.46
N ASP A 66 45.55 54.62 -22.50
CA ASP A 66 45.19 54.36 -21.09
C ASP A 66 43.70 54.03 -20.95
N GLU A 67 42.84 54.69 -21.74
CA GLU A 67 41.42 54.37 -21.80
C GLU A 67 41.17 52.99 -22.41
N LEU A 68 41.90 52.60 -23.47
CA LEU A 68 41.85 51.26 -24.04
C LEU A 68 42.25 50.19 -23.01
N VAL A 69 43.36 50.40 -22.30
CA VAL A 69 43.84 49.48 -21.23
C VAL A 69 42.78 49.32 -20.14
N ARG A 70 42.18 50.43 -19.70
CA ARG A 70 41.10 50.39 -18.69
C ARG A 70 39.90 49.59 -19.19
N ARG A 71 39.41 49.88 -20.39
CA ARG A 71 38.28 49.16 -21.00
C ARG A 71 38.56 47.67 -21.17
N TRP A 72 39.78 47.32 -21.59
CA TRP A 72 40.23 45.93 -21.73
C TRP A 72 40.20 45.20 -20.39
N ASN A 73 40.83 45.78 -19.36
CA ASN A 73 40.88 45.16 -18.02
C ASN A 73 39.49 45.04 -17.38
N THR A 74 38.65 46.07 -17.50
CA THR A 74 37.27 46.02 -16.99
C THR A 74 36.46 44.93 -17.68
N GLY A 75 36.46 44.89 -19.02
CA GLY A 75 35.71 43.86 -19.75
C GLY A 75 36.24 42.44 -19.50
N PHE A 76 37.55 42.26 -19.34
CA PHE A 76 38.13 40.96 -18.99
C PHE A 76 37.70 40.52 -17.58
N GLN A 77 37.72 41.44 -16.61
CA GLN A 77 37.30 41.14 -15.24
C GLN A 77 35.80 40.79 -15.17
N GLU A 78 34.94 41.50 -15.91
CA GLU A 78 33.51 41.17 -16.01
C GLU A 78 33.27 39.74 -16.51
N VAL A 79 34.01 39.30 -17.54
CA VAL A 79 33.94 37.92 -18.03
C VAL A 79 34.42 36.93 -16.98
N LEU A 80 35.54 37.22 -16.30
CA LEU A 80 36.10 36.35 -15.29
C LEU A 80 35.16 36.21 -14.08
N ASP A 81 34.55 37.30 -13.64
CA ASP A 81 33.58 37.32 -12.55
C ASP A 81 32.33 36.50 -12.89
N GLU A 82 31.83 36.59 -14.12
CA GLU A 82 30.69 35.79 -14.59
C GLU A 82 31.03 34.30 -14.65
N LEU A 83 32.20 33.93 -15.16
CA LEU A 83 32.66 32.54 -15.17
C LEU A 83 32.83 31.98 -13.75
N ASN A 84 33.36 32.79 -12.82
CA ASN A 84 33.47 32.42 -11.42
C ASN A 84 32.10 32.28 -10.76
N ALA A 85 31.12 33.12 -11.11
CA ALA A 85 29.74 33.02 -10.63
C ALA A 85 29.07 31.73 -11.13
N ILE A 86 29.24 31.39 -12.41
CA ILE A 86 28.77 30.12 -13.00
C ILE A 86 29.39 28.93 -12.25
N ARG A 87 30.71 28.96 -12.03
CA ARG A 87 31.42 27.90 -11.29
C ARG A 87 30.97 27.80 -9.84
N ALA A 88 30.74 28.91 -9.16
CA ALA A 88 30.21 28.93 -7.80
C ALA A 88 28.78 28.40 -7.72
N ARG A 89 27.94 28.67 -8.73
CA ARG A 89 26.62 28.05 -8.86
C ARG A 89 26.73 26.54 -9.11
N ALA A 90 27.63 26.12 -10.00
CA ALA A 90 27.90 24.71 -10.26
C ALA A 90 28.35 24.00 -8.99
N HIS A 91 29.29 24.54 -8.21
CA HIS A 91 29.74 23.94 -6.94
C HIS A 91 28.65 23.83 -5.87
N ARG A 92 27.68 24.77 -5.84
CA ARG A 92 26.53 24.67 -4.94
C ARG A 92 25.59 23.53 -5.32
N LEU A 93 25.35 23.34 -6.62
CA LEU A 93 24.49 22.26 -7.14
C LEU A 93 25.21 20.90 -7.18
N PHE A 94 26.53 20.92 -7.41
CA PHE A 94 27.40 19.77 -7.65
C PHE A 94 28.62 19.86 -6.72
N PRO A 95 28.45 19.73 -5.40
CA PRO A 95 29.57 19.85 -4.48
C PRO A 95 30.60 18.74 -4.71
N ASP A 96 31.83 19.03 -4.30
CA ASP A 96 32.89 18.04 -4.21
C ASP A 96 32.56 17.04 -3.09
N TRP A 97 32.39 15.77 -3.44
CA TRP A 97 32.05 14.72 -2.49
C TRP A 97 33.11 14.55 -1.40
N GLN A 98 34.38 14.87 -1.65
CA GLN A 98 35.43 14.71 -0.62
C GLN A 98 35.24 15.70 0.55
N ASN A 99 34.70 16.89 0.26
CA ASN A 99 34.52 17.98 1.22
C ASN A 99 33.05 18.19 1.61
N LEU A 100 32.16 17.27 1.22
CA LEU A 100 30.72 17.41 1.43
C LEU A 100 30.32 17.17 2.89
N SER A 101 29.71 18.21 3.49
CA SER A 101 28.96 18.13 4.74
C SER A 101 27.46 18.02 4.44
N TRP A 102 26.80 16.97 4.95
CA TRP A 102 25.36 16.75 4.75
C TRP A 102 24.48 17.79 5.46
N SER A 103 24.99 18.52 6.45
CA SER A 103 24.24 19.57 7.14
C SER A 103 24.07 20.84 6.29
N ASP A 104 25.03 21.10 5.41
CA ASP A 104 25.16 22.37 4.69
C ASP A 104 24.72 22.24 3.22
N TRP A 105 24.51 21.01 2.77
CA TRP A 105 24.07 20.70 1.42
C TRP A 105 22.55 20.49 1.37
N GLN A 106 21.89 21.24 0.50
CA GLN A 106 20.48 21.07 0.19
C GLN A 106 20.31 20.46 -1.20
N ARG A 107 19.62 19.33 -1.24
CA ARG A 107 19.29 18.66 -2.49
C ARG A 107 18.33 19.52 -3.33
N PRO A 108 18.52 19.59 -4.66
CA PRO A 108 17.56 20.25 -5.54
C PRO A 108 16.16 19.59 -5.48
N THR A 109 15.11 20.42 -5.49
CA THR A 109 13.70 19.98 -5.52
C THR A 109 13.12 19.86 -6.93
N GLU A 110 13.82 20.45 -7.90
CA GLU A 110 13.48 20.46 -9.33
C GLU A 110 14.57 19.75 -10.16
N LEU A 111 14.22 19.37 -11.39
CA LEU A 111 15.16 18.78 -12.34
C LEU A 111 16.18 19.86 -12.79
N PRO A 112 17.49 19.67 -12.61
CA PRO A 112 18.49 20.61 -13.13
C PRO A 112 18.56 20.56 -14.66
N GLU A 113 18.93 21.69 -15.29
CA GLU A 113 19.12 21.78 -16.74
C GLU A 113 20.29 20.92 -17.26
N ALA A 114 21.29 20.66 -16.41
CA ALA A 114 22.47 19.88 -16.75
C ALA A 114 23.09 19.22 -15.51
N ILE A 115 23.93 18.20 -15.71
CA ILE A 115 24.78 17.61 -14.66
C ILE A 115 26.25 17.92 -14.93
N SER A 116 27.01 18.31 -13.91
CA SER A 116 28.46 18.51 -14.03
C SER A 116 29.19 17.18 -14.08
N VAL A 117 30.09 17.00 -15.04
CA VAL A 117 30.95 15.82 -15.19
C VAL A 117 32.45 16.15 -15.05
N GLY A 118 32.80 17.43 -14.94
CA GLY A 118 34.18 17.87 -14.81
C GLY A 118 34.39 19.34 -15.18
N GLY A 119 35.57 19.65 -15.68
CA GLY A 119 35.92 21.00 -16.14
C GLY A 119 36.93 20.98 -17.29
N TYR A 120 37.13 22.15 -17.89
CA TYR A 120 38.19 22.39 -18.86
C TYR A 120 38.77 23.78 -18.67
N GLU A 121 40.04 23.94 -19.04
CA GLU A 121 40.70 25.24 -19.09
C GLU A 121 40.64 25.77 -20.51
N LEU A 122 40.03 26.94 -20.72
CA LEU A 122 39.99 27.63 -22.00
C LEU A 122 41.26 28.51 -22.13
N PRO A 123 42.27 28.11 -22.92
CA PRO A 123 43.40 28.99 -23.19
C PRO A 123 42.97 30.14 -24.10
N LEU A 124 43.37 31.38 -23.78
CA LEU A 124 43.03 32.54 -24.62
C LEU A 124 43.60 32.47 -26.04
N SER A 125 44.62 31.64 -26.25
CA SER A 125 45.25 31.41 -27.56
C SER A 125 44.33 30.76 -28.59
N ILE A 126 43.31 30.00 -28.17
CA ILE A 126 42.36 29.39 -29.11
C ILE A 126 41.19 30.32 -29.45
N VAL A 127 40.99 31.39 -28.68
CA VAL A 127 39.98 32.42 -28.95
C VAL A 127 40.54 33.38 -30.00
N LYS A 128 39.79 33.59 -31.08
CA LYS A 128 40.21 34.50 -32.16
C LYS A 128 40.35 35.92 -31.59
N HIS A 129 41.57 36.47 -31.64
CA HIS A 129 41.95 37.75 -31.01
C HIS A 129 41.87 37.78 -29.47
N GLY A 130 41.84 36.61 -28.80
CA GLY A 130 41.73 36.52 -27.34
C GLY A 130 43.00 36.88 -26.58
N ALA A 131 44.17 36.71 -27.19
CA ALA A 131 45.46 37.11 -26.61
C ALA A 131 45.98 38.40 -27.29
N PRO A 132 46.09 39.53 -26.56
CA PRO A 132 46.67 40.76 -27.07
C PRO A 132 48.14 40.60 -27.43
N ARG A 133 48.59 41.30 -28.48
CA ARG A 133 50.00 41.29 -28.91
C ARG A 133 50.86 42.32 -28.18
N ASP A 134 50.24 43.35 -27.62
CA ASP A 134 50.93 44.40 -26.87
C ASP A 134 51.06 43.96 -25.40
N PRO A 135 52.28 43.89 -24.83
CA PRO A 135 52.50 43.49 -23.44
C PRO A 135 51.72 44.33 -22.41
N ARG A 136 51.39 45.58 -22.75
CA ARG A 136 50.62 46.49 -21.86
C ARG A 136 49.14 46.09 -21.75
N LEU A 137 48.68 45.18 -22.61
CA LEU A 137 47.34 44.59 -22.59
C LEU A 137 47.37 43.12 -22.16
N ALA A 138 48.45 42.64 -21.54
CA ALA A 138 48.53 41.26 -21.07
C ALA A 138 47.35 40.95 -20.12
N PRO A 139 46.58 39.87 -20.38
CA PRO A 139 45.42 39.53 -19.57
C PRO A 139 45.86 39.05 -18.17
N PRO A 140 45.04 39.28 -17.12
CA PRO A 140 45.31 38.79 -15.76
C PRO A 140 45.48 37.27 -15.64
N ALA A 141 44.85 36.51 -16.55
CA ALA A 141 44.96 35.06 -16.63
C ALA A 141 45.09 34.62 -18.10
N ASP A 142 45.95 33.65 -18.38
CA ASP A 142 46.16 33.06 -19.70
C ASP A 142 45.14 31.96 -20.05
N LYS A 143 44.49 31.41 -19.02
CA LYS A 143 43.46 30.39 -19.12
C LYS A 143 42.24 30.75 -18.28
N LEU A 144 41.06 30.44 -18.81
CA LEU A 144 39.77 30.66 -18.14
C LEU A 144 39.15 29.32 -17.74
N PRO A 145 38.82 29.08 -16.46
CA PRO A 145 38.21 27.83 -16.03
C PRO A 145 36.74 27.75 -16.45
N LEU A 146 36.32 26.61 -16.99
CA LEU A 146 34.95 26.33 -17.41
C LEU A 146 34.47 24.98 -16.88
N THR A 147 33.16 24.88 -16.63
CA THR A 147 32.51 23.64 -16.17
C THR A 147 32.11 22.78 -17.37
N ALA A 148 32.45 21.49 -17.31
CA ALA A 148 31.96 20.49 -18.24
C ALA A 148 30.65 19.92 -17.72
N ALA A 149 29.56 20.15 -18.46
CA ALA A 149 28.23 19.70 -18.08
C ALA A 149 27.54 18.98 -19.24
N VAL A 150 26.72 17.99 -18.89
CA VAL A 150 25.84 17.25 -19.81
C VAL A 150 24.44 17.83 -19.66
N SER A 151 23.93 18.47 -20.72
CA SER A 151 22.58 19.05 -20.75
C SER A 151 21.52 17.95 -20.70
N LEU A 152 20.57 18.06 -19.77
CA LEU A 152 19.40 17.19 -19.69
C LEU A 152 18.22 17.71 -20.52
N ALA A 153 18.28 18.95 -21.00
CA ALA A 153 17.24 19.55 -21.83
C ALA A 153 17.52 19.35 -23.33
N ASP A 154 18.69 19.78 -23.81
CA ASP A 154 18.99 19.87 -25.24
C ASP A 154 19.64 18.61 -25.80
N ARG A 155 20.54 18.00 -25.02
CA ARG A 155 21.31 16.80 -25.39
C ARG A 155 21.32 15.76 -24.27
N PRO A 156 20.14 15.19 -23.94
CA PRO A 156 19.85 14.38 -22.74
C PRO A 156 20.53 13.00 -22.70
N ARG A 157 21.53 12.78 -23.55
CA ARG A 157 22.17 11.48 -23.80
C ARG A 157 23.67 11.64 -23.66
N LEU A 158 24.30 10.78 -22.87
CA LEU A 158 25.75 10.70 -22.75
C LEU A 158 26.23 9.42 -23.43
N VAL A 159 27.08 9.57 -24.46
CA VAL A 159 27.70 8.42 -25.14
C VAL A 159 29.21 8.52 -25.02
N LEU A 160 29.83 7.46 -24.49
CA LEU A 160 31.28 7.34 -24.33
C LEU A 160 31.80 6.25 -25.26
N THR A 161 32.55 6.60 -26.30
CA THR A 161 33.19 5.62 -27.19
C THR A 161 34.64 5.40 -26.76
N ALA A 162 35.01 4.15 -26.53
CA ALA A 162 36.35 3.81 -26.09
C ALA A 162 36.82 2.45 -26.61
N ASP A 163 38.12 2.22 -26.55
CA ASP A 163 38.79 0.96 -26.84
C ASP A 163 39.85 0.68 -25.77
N GLY A 164 40.31 -0.59 -25.70
CA GLY A 164 41.41 -1.01 -24.82
C GLY A 164 41.31 -0.47 -23.37
N PRO A 165 42.32 0.28 -22.88
CA PRO A 165 42.32 0.83 -21.52
C PRO A 165 41.21 1.88 -21.27
N GLY A 166 40.75 2.57 -22.32
CA GLY A 166 39.69 3.59 -22.22
C GLY A 166 38.33 3.02 -21.83
N ARG A 167 38.09 1.72 -22.01
CA ARG A 167 36.85 1.06 -21.59
C ARG A 167 36.60 1.20 -20.09
N ARG A 168 37.66 1.06 -19.27
CA ARG A 168 37.56 1.23 -17.82
C ARG A 168 37.23 2.68 -17.47
N ALA A 169 37.91 3.62 -18.10
CA ALA A 169 37.64 5.05 -17.92
C ALA A 169 36.20 5.42 -18.35
N ALA A 170 35.66 4.78 -19.39
CA ALA A 170 34.27 4.96 -19.81
C ALA A 170 33.27 4.47 -18.74
N VAL A 171 33.54 3.33 -18.11
CA VAL A 171 32.71 2.83 -16.99
C VAL A 171 32.80 3.76 -15.79
N GLU A 172 33.99 4.24 -15.42
CA GLU A 172 34.17 5.22 -14.34
C GLU A 172 33.44 6.54 -14.63
N ALA A 173 33.45 7.02 -15.88
CA ALA A 173 32.68 8.18 -16.31
C ALA A 173 31.15 7.97 -16.26
N LEU A 174 30.66 6.77 -16.59
CA LEU A 174 29.25 6.41 -16.41
C LEU A 174 28.86 6.44 -14.93
N GLN A 175 29.68 5.84 -14.06
CA GLN A 175 29.46 5.86 -12.61
C GLN A 175 29.45 7.29 -12.06
N LEU A 176 30.34 8.16 -12.56
CA LEU A 176 30.36 9.57 -12.19
C LEU A 176 29.05 10.27 -12.57
N ALA A 177 28.58 10.09 -13.81
CA ALA A 177 27.33 10.66 -14.27
C ALA A 177 26.12 10.12 -13.47
N MET A 178 26.11 8.83 -13.15
CA MET A 178 25.09 8.23 -12.28
C MET A 178 25.09 8.85 -10.89
N LEU A 179 26.27 9.02 -10.27
CA LEU A 179 26.39 9.62 -8.95
C LEU A 179 25.93 11.08 -8.93
N ARG A 180 26.26 11.83 -9.99
CA ARG A 180 25.76 13.20 -10.19
C ARG A 180 24.24 13.22 -10.33
N MET A 181 23.65 12.36 -11.16
CA MET A 181 22.19 12.27 -11.26
C MET A 181 21.54 11.89 -9.93
N LEU A 182 22.09 10.93 -9.19
CA LEU A 182 21.56 10.48 -7.91
C LEU A 182 21.53 11.57 -6.83
N THR A 183 22.54 12.44 -6.83
CA THR A 183 22.68 13.52 -5.86
C THR A 183 21.96 14.80 -6.30
N THR A 184 21.72 15.00 -7.59
CA THR A 184 21.20 16.27 -8.12
C THR A 184 19.75 16.23 -8.53
N LEU A 185 19.21 15.04 -8.84
CA LEU A 185 17.78 14.89 -9.09
C LEU A 185 17.01 14.84 -7.76
N PRO A 186 15.74 15.28 -7.77
CA PRO A 186 14.90 15.24 -6.58
C PRO A 186 14.83 13.82 -5.99
N ALA A 187 14.94 13.72 -4.66
CA ALA A 187 14.90 12.44 -3.96
C ALA A 187 13.60 11.66 -4.28
N GLY A 188 13.68 10.34 -4.39
CA GLY A 188 12.53 9.46 -4.68
C GLY A 188 12.00 9.54 -6.12
N ARG A 189 12.60 10.38 -6.97
CA ARG A 189 12.19 10.59 -8.37
C ARG A 189 13.19 10.03 -9.39
N LEU A 190 14.10 9.15 -9.01
CA LEU A 190 15.11 8.58 -9.91
C LEU A 190 15.04 7.05 -9.92
N ARG A 191 15.14 6.46 -11.12
CA ARG A 191 15.17 5.00 -11.32
C ARG A 191 16.27 4.62 -12.28
N PHE A 192 17.18 3.73 -11.88
CA PHE A 192 18.19 3.20 -12.77
C PHE A 192 17.74 1.89 -13.44
N THR A 193 18.08 1.73 -14.72
CA THR A 193 18.09 0.43 -15.40
C THR A 193 19.51 0.15 -15.85
N LEU A 194 20.17 -0.79 -15.18
CA LEU A 194 21.58 -1.11 -15.38
C LEU A 194 21.72 -2.32 -16.31
N ILE A 195 22.47 -2.16 -17.40
CA ILE A 195 22.69 -3.19 -18.42
C ILE A 195 24.21 -3.37 -18.60
N ASP A 196 24.73 -4.55 -18.26
CA ASP A 196 26.15 -4.90 -18.40
C ASP A 196 26.36 -6.37 -18.79
N PRO A 197 26.00 -6.74 -20.03
CA PRO A 197 26.19 -8.10 -20.53
C PRO A 197 27.67 -8.51 -20.65
N ALA A 198 28.60 -7.57 -20.83
CA ALA A 198 30.02 -7.87 -21.00
C ALA A 198 30.76 -8.08 -19.68
N GLY A 199 30.49 -7.24 -18.67
CA GLY A 199 31.10 -7.31 -17.34
C GLY A 199 30.31 -8.14 -16.34
N LEU A 200 29.21 -8.77 -16.75
CA LEU A 200 28.31 -9.56 -15.90
C LEU A 200 27.82 -8.80 -14.65
N GLY A 201 27.76 -7.47 -14.72
CA GLY A 201 27.34 -6.59 -13.64
C GLY A 201 28.47 -5.97 -12.81
N GLU A 202 29.73 -6.39 -13.00
CA GLU A 202 30.89 -5.84 -12.27
C GLU A 202 31.02 -4.32 -12.48
N SER A 203 30.66 -3.83 -13.68
CA SER A 203 30.76 -2.41 -14.03
C SER A 203 29.93 -1.49 -13.11
N PHE A 204 28.94 -2.02 -12.38
CA PHE A 204 28.07 -1.26 -11.49
C PHE A 204 28.06 -1.77 -10.05
N GLY A 205 29.03 -2.61 -9.67
CA GLY A 205 29.13 -3.22 -8.34
C GLY A 205 28.85 -2.26 -7.17
N PRO A 206 29.46 -1.06 -7.10
CA PRO A 206 29.22 -0.10 -6.02
C PRO A 206 27.76 0.34 -5.87
N PHE A 207 27.00 0.38 -6.97
CA PHE A 207 25.60 0.84 -7.01
C PHE A 207 24.59 -0.27 -6.68
N MET A 208 25.02 -1.54 -6.64
CA MET A 208 24.12 -2.67 -6.36
C MET A 208 23.53 -2.63 -4.95
N HIS A 209 24.28 -2.07 -3.99
CA HIS A 209 23.80 -1.88 -2.62
C HIS A 209 22.68 -0.85 -2.49
N LEU A 210 22.40 -0.03 -3.52
CA LEU A 210 21.25 0.87 -3.49
C LEU A 210 19.92 0.11 -3.35
N ALA A 211 19.83 -1.08 -3.94
CA ALA A 211 18.64 -1.93 -3.87
C ALA A 211 18.36 -2.45 -2.45
N ASP A 212 19.39 -2.54 -1.59
CA ASP A 212 19.24 -2.96 -0.18
C ASP A 212 18.49 -1.90 0.65
N TYR A 213 18.54 -0.64 0.22
CA TYR A 213 17.91 0.51 0.90
C TYR A 213 16.61 0.95 0.22
N ASP A 214 16.59 0.96 -1.12
CA ASP A 214 15.44 1.33 -1.94
C ASP A 214 15.43 0.53 -3.26
N GLU A 215 14.66 -0.56 -3.31
CA GLU A 215 14.51 -1.43 -4.49
C GLU A 215 13.94 -0.70 -5.71
N GLN A 216 13.30 0.46 -5.50
CA GLN A 216 12.78 1.29 -6.57
C GLN A 216 13.88 2.07 -7.29
N LEU A 217 14.93 2.46 -6.58
CA LEU A 217 15.99 3.34 -7.08
C LEU A 217 16.94 2.60 -8.04
N ALA A 218 17.30 1.35 -7.72
CA ALA A 218 18.15 0.50 -8.54
C ALA A 218 17.70 -0.97 -8.44
N PRO A 219 17.85 -1.76 -9.52
CA PRO A 219 17.45 -3.16 -9.49
C PRO A 219 18.39 -3.98 -8.62
N LYS A 220 17.86 -5.04 -7.97
CA LYS A 220 18.67 -6.04 -7.22
C LYS A 220 19.67 -6.78 -8.10
N THR A 221 19.46 -6.80 -9.40
CA THR A 221 20.34 -7.46 -10.37
C THR A 221 20.56 -6.57 -11.60
N VAL A 222 21.77 -6.62 -12.15
CA VAL A 222 22.09 -6.00 -13.44
C VAL A 222 21.57 -6.90 -14.55
N TRP A 223 21.02 -6.31 -15.61
CA TRP A 223 20.52 -7.06 -16.76
C TRP A 223 21.69 -7.49 -17.65
N THR A 224 21.91 -8.80 -17.74
CA THR A 224 23.02 -9.42 -18.49
C THR A 224 22.55 -10.34 -19.62
N GLU A 225 21.36 -10.93 -19.50
CA GLU A 225 20.79 -11.86 -20.49
C GLU A 225 20.10 -11.11 -21.66
N PRO A 226 20.43 -11.40 -22.93
CA PRO A 226 19.90 -10.68 -24.10
C PRO A 226 18.37 -10.60 -24.15
N LYS A 227 17.67 -11.71 -23.89
CA LYS A 227 16.20 -11.78 -23.93
C LYS A 227 15.56 -10.90 -22.84
N ARG A 228 16.08 -10.95 -21.62
CA ARG A 228 15.58 -10.14 -20.50
C ARG A 228 15.84 -8.64 -20.71
N ILE A 229 16.96 -8.30 -21.34
CA ILE A 229 17.26 -6.91 -21.69
C ILE A 229 16.23 -6.38 -22.69
N GLU A 230 15.91 -7.16 -23.72
CA GLU A 230 14.87 -6.81 -24.69
C GLU A 230 13.49 -6.61 -24.04
N GLU A 231 13.08 -7.56 -23.20
CA GLU A 231 11.83 -7.46 -22.41
C GLU A 231 11.82 -6.19 -21.55
N ARG A 232 12.92 -5.89 -20.85
CA ARG A 232 13.02 -4.70 -20.01
C ARG A 232 12.90 -3.39 -20.82
N LEU A 233 13.56 -3.31 -21.97
CA LEU A 233 13.44 -2.14 -22.86
C LEU A 233 12.03 -2.01 -23.44
N ALA A 234 11.36 -3.11 -23.74
CA ALA A 234 9.96 -3.10 -24.17
C ALA A 234 9.02 -2.54 -23.06
N LEU A 235 9.24 -2.92 -21.80
CA LEU A 235 8.47 -2.37 -20.67
C LEU A 235 8.67 -0.86 -20.51
N ILE A 236 9.92 -0.37 -20.64
CA ILE A 236 10.20 1.07 -20.58
C ILE A 236 9.53 1.81 -21.75
N THR A 237 9.52 1.21 -22.93
CA THR A 237 8.83 1.78 -24.11
C THR A 237 7.32 1.92 -23.85
N ALA A 238 6.68 0.88 -23.31
CA ALA A 238 5.24 0.92 -22.97
C ALA A 238 4.92 1.97 -21.89
N HIS A 239 5.82 2.16 -20.92
CA HIS A 239 5.69 3.23 -19.93
C HIS A 239 5.80 4.61 -20.59
N MET A 240 6.75 4.83 -21.51
CA MET A 240 6.85 6.08 -22.27
C MET A 240 5.57 6.39 -23.06
N GLU A 241 4.97 5.39 -23.70
CA GLU A 241 3.67 5.55 -24.39
C GLU A 241 2.57 6.00 -23.42
N THR A 242 2.54 5.43 -22.21
CA THR A 242 1.60 5.84 -21.15
C THR A 242 1.81 7.28 -20.73
N VAL A 243 3.06 7.70 -20.49
CA VAL A 243 3.41 9.08 -20.11
C VAL A 243 2.96 10.06 -21.20
N LEU A 244 3.25 9.76 -22.47
CA LEU A 244 2.87 10.60 -23.60
C LEU A 244 1.35 10.72 -23.76
N GLN A 245 0.63 9.59 -23.72
CA GLN A 245 -0.79 9.53 -24.03
C GLN A 245 -1.69 9.95 -22.86
N LYS A 246 -1.25 9.74 -21.61
CA LYS A 246 -2.07 10.00 -20.41
C LYS A 246 -1.64 11.23 -19.63
N TYR A 247 -0.35 11.40 -19.36
CA TYR A 247 0.12 12.46 -18.48
C TYR A 247 0.43 13.76 -19.22
N LEU A 248 1.20 13.71 -20.30
CA LEU A 248 1.61 14.91 -21.02
C LEU A 248 0.49 15.48 -21.88
N ARG A 249 -0.16 14.62 -22.69
CA ARG A 249 -1.18 15.02 -23.67
C ARG A 249 -0.72 16.27 -24.44
N ASN A 250 -1.64 17.18 -24.75
CA ASN A 250 -1.32 18.54 -25.25
C ASN A 250 -1.29 19.58 -24.12
N GLU A 251 -1.16 19.13 -22.85
CA GLU A 251 -1.18 20.00 -21.67
C GLU A 251 0.23 20.33 -21.17
N PHE A 252 1.18 19.39 -21.28
CA PHE A 252 2.57 19.55 -20.85
C PHE A 252 3.54 19.13 -21.95
N ALA A 253 4.62 19.88 -22.16
CA ALA A 253 5.61 19.57 -23.19
C ALA A 253 6.55 18.42 -22.77
N THR A 254 6.84 18.33 -21.47
CA THR A 254 7.79 17.38 -20.87
C THR A 254 7.30 16.84 -19.51
N LEU A 255 7.83 15.69 -19.08
CA LEU A 255 7.55 15.12 -17.76
C LEU A 255 7.98 16.05 -16.61
N ALA A 256 9.02 16.86 -16.80
CA ALA A 256 9.47 17.82 -15.80
C ALA A 256 8.40 18.88 -15.50
N GLU A 257 7.74 19.41 -16.54
CA GLU A 257 6.63 20.36 -16.39
C GLU A 257 5.41 19.72 -15.71
N TYR A 258 5.08 18.47 -16.07
CA TYR A 258 4.02 17.70 -15.40
C TYR A 258 4.34 17.51 -13.91
N ASN A 259 5.56 17.08 -13.59
CA ASN A 259 6.01 16.82 -12.22
C ASN A 259 6.02 18.06 -11.33
N ALA A 260 6.27 19.24 -11.90
CA ALA A 260 6.17 20.51 -11.18
C ALA A 260 4.75 20.79 -10.65
N GLN A 261 3.71 20.24 -11.30
CA GLN A 261 2.31 20.38 -10.88
C GLN A 261 1.75 19.14 -10.17
N ALA A 262 2.32 17.95 -10.41
CA ALA A 262 1.81 16.69 -9.86
C ALA A 262 2.01 16.56 -8.34
N GLY A 263 2.96 17.30 -7.75
CA GLY A 263 3.21 17.27 -6.30
C GLY A 263 3.64 15.87 -5.83
N GLU A 264 2.84 15.29 -4.92
CA GLU A 264 3.04 13.93 -4.38
C GLU A 264 2.97 12.85 -5.48
N VAL A 265 2.09 13.01 -6.49
CA VAL A 265 1.87 12.01 -7.56
C VAL A 265 2.83 12.17 -8.76
N ALA A 266 4.02 12.73 -8.51
CA ALA A 266 5.05 12.91 -9.54
C ALA A 266 5.62 11.57 -10.03
N GLU A 267 5.82 11.47 -11.34
CA GLU A 267 6.40 10.31 -12.01
C GLU A 267 7.94 10.35 -11.92
N PRO A 268 8.61 9.21 -11.69
CA PRO A 268 10.06 9.18 -11.57
C PRO A 268 10.75 9.27 -12.94
N TYR A 269 11.90 9.94 -12.96
CA TYR A 269 12.84 9.94 -14.07
C TYR A 269 13.56 8.60 -14.18
N HIS A 270 13.64 8.06 -15.38
CA HIS A 270 14.31 6.79 -15.66
C HIS A 270 15.65 7.04 -16.33
N VAL A 271 16.72 6.40 -15.84
CA VAL A 271 18.06 6.49 -16.42
C VAL A 271 18.51 5.09 -16.82
N ILE A 272 18.63 4.88 -18.12
CA ILE A 272 19.15 3.64 -18.70
C ILE A 272 20.66 3.78 -18.81
N VAL A 273 21.39 2.87 -18.15
CA VAL A 273 22.85 2.84 -18.16
C VAL A 273 23.32 1.57 -18.84
N VAL A 274 24.01 1.70 -19.97
CA VAL A 274 24.49 0.57 -20.78
C VAL A 274 26.01 0.56 -20.80
N ALA A 275 26.64 -0.46 -20.22
CA ALA A 275 28.08 -0.66 -20.28
C ALA A 275 28.47 -1.54 -21.47
N ASN A 276 29.55 -1.17 -22.15
CA ASN A 276 30.23 -1.98 -23.18
C ASN A 276 29.31 -2.41 -24.35
N PHE A 277 28.39 -1.54 -24.77
CA PHE A 277 27.60 -1.74 -25.98
C PHE A 277 28.54 -1.96 -27.19
N PRO A 278 28.24 -2.84 -28.15
CA PRO A 278 27.00 -3.60 -28.39
C PRO A 278 26.92 -5.01 -27.78
N THR A 279 27.87 -5.41 -26.94
CA THR A 279 27.93 -6.80 -26.45
C THR A 279 26.59 -7.23 -25.84
N GLY A 280 26.12 -8.45 -26.13
CA GLY A 280 24.87 -9.01 -25.58
C GLY A 280 23.57 -8.33 -26.02
N MET A 281 23.59 -7.35 -26.92
CA MET A 281 22.37 -6.72 -27.45
C MET A 281 21.82 -7.46 -28.67
N THR A 282 20.54 -7.81 -28.61
CA THR A 282 19.79 -8.24 -29.79
C THR A 282 19.53 -7.04 -30.70
N GLU A 283 19.24 -7.32 -31.97
CA GLU A 283 18.89 -6.29 -32.94
C GLU A 283 17.61 -5.53 -32.53
N ALA A 284 16.61 -6.26 -32.03
CA ALA A 284 15.38 -5.66 -31.51
C ALA A 284 15.64 -4.78 -30.27
N ALA A 285 16.49 -5.22 -29.34
CA ALA A 285 16.88 -4.42 -28.19
C ALA A 285 17.62 -3.13 -28.61
N ALA A 286 18.56 -3.22 -29.56
CA ALA A 286 19.31 -2.06 -30.05
C ALA A 286 18.41 -1.03 -30.76
N ARG A 287 17.44 -1.49 -31.57
CA ARG A 287 16.44 -0.60 -32.19
C ARG A 287 15.56 0.08 -31.13
N ARG A 288 15.07 -0.66 -30.13
CA ARG A 288 14.29 -0.09 -29.02
C ARG A 288 15.08 0.94 -28.21
N LEU A 289 16.34 0.65 -27.90
CA LEU A 289 17.23 1.60 -27.23
C LEU A 289 17.38 2.89 -28.03
N THR A 290 17.44 2.79 -29.37
CA THR A 290 17.49 3.97 -30.26
C THR A 290 16.19 4.78 -30.17
N THR A 291 15.02 4.14 -30.22
CA THR A 291 13.72 4.82 -30.03
C THR A 291 13.63 5.52 -28.68
N ILE A 292 14.09 4.86 -27.60
CA ILE A 292 14.13 5.44 -26.27
C ILE A 292 15.08 6.63 -26.22
N ALA A 293 16.26 6.52 -26.83
CA ALA A 293 17.24 7.60 -26.89
C ALA A 293 16.70 8.85 -27.61
N GLU A 294 15.93 8.68 -28.70
CA GLU A 294 15.39 9.79 -29.49
C GLU A 294 14.20 10.50 -28.83
N ALA A 295 13.25 9.74 -28.25
CA ALA A 295 11.99 10.29 -27.71
C ALA A 295 11.90 10.31 -26.18
N GLY A 296 12.82 9.64 -25.49
CA GLY A 296 12.75 9.37 -24.05
C GLY A 296 12.80 10.60 -23.16
N ALA A 297 13.57 11.62 -23.54
CA ALA A 297 13.79 12.78 -22.66
C ALA A 297 12.51 13.55 -22.32
N ARG A 298 11.59 13.67 -23.29
CA ARG A 298 10.26 14.25 -23.03
C ARG A 298 9.47 13.47 -21.99
N CYS A 299 9.67 12.15 -21.93
CA CYS A 299 9.07 11.24 -20.98
C CYS A 299 9.91 11.06 -19.70
N GLY A 300 10.95 11.89 -19.49
CA GLY A 300 11.85 11.76 -18.35
C GLY A 300 12.77 10.54 -18.40
N VAL A 301 12.99 9.95 -19.58
CA VAL A 301 13.89 8.80 -19.78
C VAL A 301 15.21 9.28 -20.41
N TYR A 302 16.32 9.05 -19.72
CA TYR A 302 17.67 9.44 -20.11
C TYR A 302 18.54 8.22 -20.40
N VAL A 303 19.50 8.37 -21.32
CA VAL A 303 20.39 7.27 -21.72
C VAL A 303 21.85 7.67 -21.48
N LEU A 304 22.54 6.86 -20.66
CA LEU A 304 23.98 6.93 -20.44
C LEU A 304 24.57 5.62 -21.00
N MET A 305 25.51 5.69 -21.93
CA MET A 305 26.07 4.47 -22.50
C MET A 305 27.56 4.56 -22.83
N SER A 306 28.26 3.44 -22.68
CA SER A 306 29.60 3.25 -23.23
C SER A 306 29.58 2.27 -24.41
N VAL A 307 30.36 2.59 -25.44
CA VAL A 307 30.48 1.85 -26.68
C VAL A 307 31.92 1.35 -26.81
N ASP A 308 32.08 0.04 -26.93
CA ASP A 308 33.37 -0.59 -27.25
C ASP A 308 33.58 -0.58 -28.77
N ARG A 309 34.56 0.21 -29.24
CA ARG A 309 34.87 0.32 -30.69
C ARG A 309 35.34 -0.99 -31.32
N ASN A 310 35.91 -1.90 -30.52
CA ASN A 310 36.43 -3.18 -31.01
C ASN A 310 35.32 -4.23 -31.15
N SER A 311 34.13 -3.96 -30.62
CA SER A 311 33.02 -4.89 -30.64
C SER A 311 32.17 -4.74 -31.90
N ARG A 312 31.73 -5.87 -32.46
CA ARG A 312 30.94 -5.90 -33.69
C ARG A 312 29.49 -5.46 -33.41
N LEU A 313 29.02 -4.45 -34.13
CA LEU A 313 27.63 -4.00 -34.09
C LEU A 313 26.65 -5.11 -34.56
N PRO A 314 25.39 -5.11 -34.07
CA PRO A 314 24.37 -6.03 -34.57
C PRO A 314 24.18 -5.90 -36.09
N HIS A 315 23.71 -6.98 -36.73
CA HIS A 315 23.47 -7.00 -38.17
C HIS A 315 22.54 -5.84 -38.58
N GLU A 316 22.87 -5.12 -39.66
CA GLU A 316 22.13 -3.94 -40.18
C GLU A 316 21.95 -2.76 -39.20
N PHE A 317 22.53 -2.80 -37.99
CA PHE A 317 22.46 -1.72 -37.03
C PHE A 317 23.51 -0.64 -37.31
N LYS A 318 23.09 0.63 -37.23
CA LYS A 318 23.93 1.82 -37.38
C LYS A 318 24.03 2.55 -36.05
N LEU A 319 25.23 2.97 -35.67
CA LEU A 319 25.46 3.65 -34.38
C LEU A 319 25.09 5.14 -34.44
N GLU A 320 25.11 5.74 -35.62
CA GLU A 320 24.91 7.18 -35.85
C GLU A 320 23.63 7.74 -35.20
N PRO A 321 22.45 7.08 -35.25
CA PRO A 321 21.24 7.57 -34.58
C PRO A 321 21.40 7.74 -33.06
N LEU A 322 22.19 6.89 -32.40
CA LEU A 322 22.49 7.02 -30.96
C LEU A 322 23.46 8.16 -30.66
N LEU A 323 24.38 8.45 -31.58
CA LEU A 323 25.34 9.56 -31.45
C LEU A 323 24.69 10.91 -31.78
N ASN A 324 23.73 10.94 -32.70
CA ASN A 324 23.04 12.14 -33.13
C ASN A 324 22.22 12.74 -31.98
N GLY A 325 22.59 13.94 -31.55
CA GLY A 325 21.94 14.63 -30.42
C GLY A 325 22.46 14.17 -29.04
N ALA A 326 23.49 13.33 -28.99
CA ALA A 326 24.19 13.02 -27.75
C ALA A 326 25.29 14.05 -27.42
N MET A 327 25.61 14.13 -26.13
CA MET A 327 26.89 14.60 -25.63
C MET A 327 27.88 13.44 -25.79
N HIS A 328 28.70 13.50 -26.84
CA HIS A 328 29.59 12.41 -27.24
C HIS A 328 31.03 12.66 -26.79
N LEU A 329 31.52 11.79 -25.92
CA LEU A 329 32.90 11.73 -25.45
C LEU A 329 33.62 10.55 -26.11
N ASP A 330 34.79 10.83 -26.66
CA ASP A 330 35.54 9.88 -27.46
C ASP A 330 36.94 9.69 -26.86
N TRP A 331 37.34 8.44 -26.64
CA TRP A 331 38.64 8.12 -26.08
C TRP A 331 39.73 8.36 -27.12
N ASP A 332 40.69 9.22 -26.79
CA ASP A 332 41.85 9.52 -27.62
C ASP A 332 43.12 9.37 -26.77
N GLN A 333 43.93 8.35 -27.11
CA GLN A 333 45.17 7.96 -26.44
C GLN A 333 45.01 7.63 -24.95
N ASP A 334 44.93 8.65 -24.09
CA ASP A 334 44.91 8.57 -22.63
C ASP A 334 43.81 9.42 -21.95
N HIS A 335 42.99 10.15 -22.70
CA HIS A 335 41.92 10.99 -22.16
C HIS A 335 40.67 11.02 -23.06
N PHE A 336 39.58 11.62 -22.55
CA PHE A 336 38.35 11.83 -23.32
C PHE A 336 38.34 13.22 -23.98
N VAL A 337 37.91 13.26 -25.25
CA VAL A 337 37.68 14.50 -26.00
C VAL A 337 36.22 14.64 -26.41
N TRP A 338 35.72 15.87 -26.46
CA TRP A 338 34.38 16.15 -26.95
C TRP A 338 34.29 16.01 -28.46
N ARG A 339 33.37 15.19 -28.96
CA ARG A 339 33.00 15.17 -30.40
C ARG A 339 31.89 16.18 -30.69
N TYR A 340 32.16 17.41 -30.28
CA TYR A 340 31.30 18.56 -30.53
C TYR A 340 32.15 19.74 -31.02
N PRO A 341 31.85 20.35 -32.18
CA PRO A 341 32.74 21.33 -32.82
C PRO A 341 33.18 22.50 -31.94
N LEU A 342 32.34 22.92 -30.98
CA LEU A 342 32.67 24.01 -30.06
C LEU A 342 33.65 23.61 -28.95
N PHE A 343 33.74 22.32 -28.60
CA PHE A 343 34.49 21.83 -27.43
C PHE A 343 35.61 20.85 -27.77
N GLU A 344 35.73 20.41 -29.03
CA GLU A 344 36.73 19.41 -29.47
C GLU A 344 38.17 19.83 -29.19
N ARG A 345 38.44 21.14 -29.11
CA ARG A 345 39.78 21.69 -28.84
C ARG A 345 40.04 21.98 -27.36
N LEU A 346 39.09 21.70 -26.48
CA LEU A 346 39.18 22.01 -25.05
C LEU A 346 39.66 20.79 -24.28
N PRO A 347 40.74 20.90 -23.48
CA PRO A 347 41.23 19.79 -22.68
C PRO A 347 40.25 19.50 -21.55
N LEU A 348 39.46 18.42 -21.70
CA LEU A 348 38.50 17.97 -20.70
C LEU A 348 39.20 17.21 -19.58
N THR A 349 38.90 17.59 -18.35
CA THR A 349 39.23 16.84 -17.14
C THR A 349 37.94 16.41 -16.48
N LEU A 350 37.70 15.09 -16.39
CA LEU A 350 36.55 14.56 -15.66
C LEU A 350 36.80 14.62 -14.15
N ASP A 351 35.74 14.84 -13.38
CA ASP A 351 35.82 14.76 -11.93
C ASP A 351 36.19 13.33 -11.50
N PRO A 352 37.09 13.13 -10.53
CA PRO A 352 37.37 11.80 -10.03
C PRO A 352 36.18 11.25 -9.24
N LEU A 353 35.98 9.93 -9.28
CA LEU A 353 35.08 9.26 -8.36
C LEU A 353 35.57 9.44 -6.91
N PRO A 354 34.66 9.55 -5.93
CA PRO A 354 35.04 9.60 -4.52
C PRO A 354 35.73 8.30 -4.08
N THR A 355 36.42 8.36 -2.94
CA THR A 355 36.97 7.15 -2.29
C THR A 355 35.84 6.15 -2.00
N GLN A 356 36.15 4.85 -1.94
CA GLN A 356 35.14 3.80 -1.71
C GLN A 356 34.32 4.04 -0.43
N GLU A 357 34.96 4.52 0.63
CA GLU A 357 34.30 4.90 1.89
C GLU A 357 33.28 6.02 1.66
N LYS A 358 33.70 7.11 0.99
CA LYS A 358 32.82 8.26 0.74
C LYS A 358 31.73 7.95 -0.29
N LEU A 359 32.02 7.11 -1.29
CA LEU A 359 31.02 6.60 -2.23
C LEU A 359 29.90 5.85 -1.49
N THR A 360 30.28 4.93 -0.59
CA THR A 360 29.32 4.17 0.22
C THR A 360 28.47 5.09 1.10
N GLU A 361 29.09 6.11 1.70
CA GLU A 361 28.40 7.14 2.49
C GLU A 361 27.36 7.91 1.65
N VAL A 362 27.75 8.39 0.47
CA VAL A 362 26.88 9.14 -0.45
C VAL A 362 25.71 8.27 -0.92
N LEU A 363 25.97 7.02 -1.31
CA LEU A 363 24.93 6.08 -1.74
C LEU A 363 23.94 5.80 -0.62
N ARG A 364 24.42 5.55 0.61
CA ARG A 364 23.56 5.32 1.78
C ARG A 364 22.69 6.54 2.10
N HIS A 365 23.27 7.74 2.06
CA HIS A 365 22.53 8.98 2.29
C HIS A 365 21.43 9.17 1.24
N ALA A 366 21.79 9.06 -0.03
CA ALA A 366 20.86 9.26 -1.14
C ALA A 366 19.74 8.22 -1.17
N ALA A 367 20.03 6.96 -0.81
CA ALA A 367 19.01 5.93 -0.74
C ALA A 367 18.04 6.13 0.42
N ARG A 368 18.52 6.59 1.60
CA ARG A 368 17.63 6.96 2.73
C ARG A 368 16.70 8.10 2.35
N GLU A 369 17.24 9.18 1.77
CA GLU A 369 16.42 10.30 1.29
C GLU A 369 15.43 9.85 0.22
N SER A 370 15.84 8.97 -0.70
CA SER A 370 14.95 8.42 -1.73
C SER A 370 13.77 7.66 -1.12
N ARG A 371 14.02 6.81 -0.11
CA ARG A 371 12.99 6.04 0.58
C ARG A 371 12.01 6.90 1.37
N GLU A 372 12.51 7.98 1.98
CA GLU A 372 11.66 8.93 2.70
C GLU A 372 10.80 9.74 1.73
N ALA A 373 11.37 10.21 0.62
CA ALA A 373 10.69 11.00 -0.40
C ALA A 373 9.76 10.20 -1.33
N SER A 374 9.99 8.89 -1.48
CA SER A 374 9.15 8.01 -2.33
C SER A 374 7.83 7.60 -1.67
N ARG A 375 7.59 7.97 -0.40
CA ARG A 375 6.28 7.85 0.25
C ARG A 375 5.32 8.88 -0.33
N VAL A 376 4.61 8.45 -1.37
CA VAL A 376 3.52 9.21 -1.96
C VAL A 376 2.24 8.92 -1.18
N GLU A 377 1.92 9.79 -0.24
CA GLU A 377 0.68 9.70 0.55
C GLU A 377 -0.30 10.78 0.09
N VAL A 378 -1.27 10.38 -0.75
CA VAL A 378 -2.38 11.27 -1.09
C VAL A 378 -3.30 11.37 0.12
N ALA A 379 -3.28 12.50 0.82
CA ALA A 379 -4.12 12.72 2.00
C ALA A 379 -5.62 12.46 1.74
N PHE A 380 -6.29 11.72 2.62
CA PHE A 380 -7.69 11.30 2.45
C PHE A 380 -8.67 12.47 2.32
N GLU A 381 -8.38 13.61 2.92
CA GLU A 381 -9.18 14.84 2.82
C GLU A 381 -9.26 15.38 1.40
N LYS A 382 -8.31 15.02 0.52
CA LYS A 382 -8.37 15.38 -0.91
C LYS A 382 -9.46 14.62 -1.66
N VAL A 383 -9.94 13.49 -1.11
CA VAL A 383 -10.99 12.64 -1.71
C VAL A 383 -12.27 12.60 -0.88
N ALA A 384 -12.22 12.98 0.40
CA ALA A 384 -13.37 13.07 1.28
C ALA A 384 -14.27 14.27 0.95
N PRO A 385 -15.58 14.19 1.19
CA PRO A 385 -16.45 15.35 1.08
C PRO A 385 -16.13 16.36 2.20
N ALA A 386 -16.40 17.64 1.94
CA ALA A 386 -16.36 18.66 3.00
C ALA A 386 -17.36 18.31 4.13
N PRO A 387 -17.11 18.70 5.39
CA PRO A 387 -17.97 18.30 6.53
C PRO A 387 -19.47 18.63 6.37
N ASP A 388 -19.78 19.73 5.68
CA ASP A 388 -21.13 20.20 5.34
C ASP A 388 -21.75 19.47 4.14
N ALA A 389 -20.94 18.77 3.34
CA ALA A 389 -21.34 17.98 2.19
C ALA A 389 -21.45 16.47 2.47
N VAL A 390 -21.19 16.01 3.70
CA VAL A 390 -21.41 14.60 4.09
C VAL A 390 -22.90 14.24 3.93
N TRP A 391 -23.16 13.07 3.33
CA TRP A 391 -24.50 12.57 2.94
C TRP A 391 -25.26 13.45 1.94
N SER A 392 -24.58 14.32 1.19
CA SER A 392 -25.21 15.13 0.15
C SER A 392 -25.22 14.46 -1.24
N SER A 393 -24.56 13.32 -1.41
CA SER A 393 -24.38 12.69 -2.72
C SER A 393 -25.61 11.88 -3.15
N ASP A 394 -25.94 11.94 -4.44
CA ASP A 394 -26.99 11.10 -5.05
C ASP A 394 -26.40 9.76 -5.53
N ASN A 395 -27.11 8.66 -5.28
CA ASN A 395 -26.77 7.34 -5.81
C ASN A 395 -27.93 6.64 -6.55
N GLY A 396 -28.94 7.42 -6.98
CA GLY A 396 -30.11 6.92 -7.69
C GLY A 396 -29.74 6.08 -8.91
N ARG A 397 -28.81 6.57 -9.74
CA ARG A 397 -28.38 5.88 -10.97
C ARG A 397 -27.06 5.12 -10.84
N GLU A 398 -26.05 5.74 -10.24
CA GLU A 398 -24.73 5.14 -10.04
C GLU A 398 -24.18 5.51 -8.67
N LEU A 399 -23.39 4.61 -8.09
CA LEU A 399 -22.58 4.87 -6.92
C LEU A 399 -21.20 5.32 -7.41
N ALA A 400 -20.71 6.46 -6.94
CA ALA A 400 -19.40 7.00 -7.29
C ALA A 400 -18.64 7.37 -6.02
N VAL A 401 -17.63 6.56 -5.65
CA VAL A 401 -16.84 6.77 -4.43
C VAL A 401 -15.41 7.14 -4.80
N PRO A 402 -14.94 8.38 -4.53
CA PRO A 402 -13.54 8.73 -4.71
C PRO A 402 -12.63 7.84 -3.87
N ILE A 403 -11.62 7.23 -4.49
CA ILE A 403 -10.69 6.28 -3.85
C ILE A 403 -9.22 6.72 -3.93
N GLY A 404 -8.93 7.74 -4.73
CA GLY A 404 -7.56 8.21 -4.95
C GLY A 404 -7.46 9.29 -6.01
N ARG A 405 -6.25 9.53 -6.51
CA ARG A 405 -5.96 10.53 -7.55
C ARG A 405 -5.33 9.88 -8.78
N ALA A 406 -5.85 10.23 -9.94
CA ALA A 406 -5.28 9.88 -11.24
C ALA A 406 -4.52 11.11 -11.77
N GLY A 407 -3.20 11.12 -11.59
CA GLY A 407 -2.34 12.24 -11.96
C GLY A 407 -2.59 13.53 -11.16
N ALA A 408 -2.23 14.67 -11.78
CA ALA A 408 -2.12 15.95 -11.07
C ALA A 408 -3.45 16.62 -10.70
N LYS A 409 -4.57 16.32 -11.39
CA LYS A 409 -5.85 17.05 -11.20
C LYS A 409 -7.10 16.17 -11.09
N GLU A 410 -7.05 14.91 -11.52
CA GLU A 410 -8.25 14.07 -11.57
C GLU A 410 -8.38 13.19 -10.31
N LEU A 411 -9.61 13.06 -9.79
CA LEU A 411 -9.94 12.09 -8.76
C LEU A 411 -10.32 10.77 -9.41
N GLN A 412 -9.69 9.68 -8.98
CA GLN A 412 -10.15 8.35 -9.35
C GLN A 412 -11.32 7.97 -8.43
N ALA A 413 -12.46 7.65 -9.03
CA ALA A 413 -13.63 7.15 -8.31
C ALA A 413 -13.95 5.72 -8.72
N LEU A 414 -14.34 4.89 -7.73
CA LEU A 414 -15.01 3.63 -7.98
C LEU A 414 -16.45 3.91 -8.42
N ARG A 415 -16.81 3.52 -9.64
CA ARG A 415 -18.16 3.67 -10.18
C ARG A 415 -18.88 2.33 -10.29
N LEU A 416 -20.07 2.23 -9.72
CA LEU A 416 -20.91 1.03 -9.74
C LEU A 416 -22.37 1.36 -10.08
N GLY A 417 -23.09 0.42 -10.69
CA GLY A 417 -24.52 0.56 -11.00
C GLY A 417 -24.84 0.87 -12.46
N ARG A 418 -23.84 1.16 -13.29
CA ARG A 418 -24.04 1.51 -14.71
C ARG A 418 -23.33 0.53 -15.66
N GLY A 419 -24.02 0.12 -16.71
CA GLY A 419 -23.47 -0.79 -17.73
C GLY A 419 -22.96 -2.10 -17.10
N THR A 420 -21.73 -2.48 -17.46
CA THR A 420 -21.00 -3.65 -16.93
C THR A 420 -20.32 -3.38 -15.58
N SER A 421 -20.23 -2.12 -15.14
CA SER A 421 -19.59 -1.74 -13.88
C SER A 421 -20.51 -2.00 -12.70
N GLN A 422 -20.55 -3.25 -12.24
CA GLN A 422 -21.45 -3.73 -11.19
C GLN A 422 -20.72 -4.39 -10.01
N HIS A 423 -19.61 -5.06 -10.31
CA HIS A 423 -18.84 -5.86 -9.37
C HIS A 423 -17.35 -5.60 -9.58
N VAL A 424 -16.57 -5.74 -8.51
CA VAL A 424 -15.16 -5.33 -8.46
C VAL A 424 -14.28 -6.48 -8.00
N LEU A 425 -13.24 -6.76 -8.75
CA LEU A 425 -12.16 -7.65 -8.32
C LEU A 425 -10.93 -6.83 -7.96
N ILE A 426 -10.35 -7.07 -6.79
CA ILE A 426 -9.17 -6.36 -6.27
C ILE A 426 -8.06 -7.38 -5.99
N SER A 427 -6.87 -7.16 -6.54
CA SER A 427 -5.69 -7.99 -6.27
C SER A 427 -4.50 -7.12 -5.90
N GLY A 428 -3.69 -7.59 -4.95
CA GLY A 428 -2.45 -6.92 -4.55
C GLY A 428 -1.69 -7.71 -3.49
N LYS A 429 -0.37 -7.82 -3.63
CA LYS A 429 0.48 -8.54 -2.66
C LYS A 429 0.42 -7.89 -1.27
N THR A 430 0.84 -8.60 -0.23
CA THR A 430 0.95 -8.00 1.12
C THR A 430 1.81 -6.73 1.08
N GLY A 431 1.32 -5.64 1.68
CA GLY A 431 2.00 -4.34 1.70
C GLY A 431 1.78 -3.46 0.46
N SER A 432 1.03 -3.93 -0.56
CA SER A 432 0.71 -3.15 -1.76
C SER A 432 -0.29 -2.00 -1.53
N GLY A 433 -1.01 -1.98 -0.41
CA GLY A 433 -2.04 -0.98 -0.11
C GLY A 433 -3.49 -1.44 -0.31
N LYS A 434 -3.76 -2.73 -0.56
CA LYS A 434 -5.12 -3.29 -0.69
C LYS A 434 -6.02 -2.93 0.50
N SER A 435 -5.53 -3.18 1.70
CA SER A 435 -6.14 -2.79 2.97
C SER A 435 -6.54 -1.32 3.03
N THR A 436 -5.59 -0.44 2.73
CA THR A 436 -5.81 1.01 2.67
C THR A 436 -6.89 1.38 1.66
N LEU A 437 -6.90 0.76 0.47
CA LEU A 437 -7.93 0.97 -0.54
C LEU A 437 -9.32 0.59 -0.02
N LEU A 438 -9.45 -0.59 0.62
CA LEU A 438 -10.72 -1.04 1.19
C LEU A 438 -11.19 -0.08 2.29
N HIS A 439 -10.29 0.39 3.16
CA HIS A 439 -10.61 1.36 4.21
C HIS A 439 -11.03 2.73 3.66
N ALA A 440 -10.29 3.25 2.69
CA ALA A 440 -10.63 4.49 2.01
C ALA A 440 -11.98 4.37 1.31
N LEU A 441 -12.25 3.25 0.63
CA LEU A 441 -13.51 2.98 -0.03
C LEU A 441 -14.70 2.94 0.94
N ILE A 442 -14.62 2.14 2.00
CA ILE A 442 -15.72 1.99 2.98
C ILE A 442 -15.99 3.31 3.68
N THR A 443 -14.95 3.96 4.20
CA THR A 443 -15.08 5.22 4.93
C THR A 443 -15.63 6.31 4.01
N ASN A 444 -15.11 6.45 2.80
CA ASN A 444 -15.57 7.48 1.89
C ASN A 444 -17.00 7.22 1.36
N ALA A 445 -17.37 5.96 1.12
CA ALA A 445 -18.74 5.60 0.79
C ALA A 445 -19.71 5.99 1.93
N ALA A 446 -19.32 5.77 3.19
CA ALA A 446 -20.12 6.13 4.36
C ALA A 446 -20.22 7.65 4.58
N LEU A 447 -19.20 8.42 4.17
CA LEU A 447 -19.21 9.88 4.19
C LEU A 447 -20.06 10.48 3.06
N HIS A 448 -20.03 9.89 1.86
CA HIS A 448 -20.80 10.40 0.72
C HIS A 448 -22.29 10.08 0.81
N TYR A 449 -22.64 8.90 1.33
CA TYR A 449 -24.00 8.36 1.26
C TYR A 449 -24.53 7.99 2.65
N SER A 450 -25.83 8.20 2.89
CA SER A 450 -26.48 7.83 4.15
C SER A 450 -26.73 6.31 4.27
N PRO A 451 -27.03 5.79 5.49
CA PRO A 451 -27.39 4.38 5.69
C PRO A 451 -28.65 3.91 4.93
N GLU A 452 -29.51 4.83 4.47
CA GLU A 452 -30.66 4.53 3.60
C GLU A 452 -30.26 4.35 2.13
N GLN A 453 -29.13 4.92 1.76
CA GLN A 453 -28.62 4.93 0.39
C GLN A 453 -27.66 3.78 0.14
N VAL A 454 -26.82 3.43 1.12
CA VAL A 454 -25.80 2.36 1.04
C VAL A 454 -25.74 1.57 2.35
N GLU A 455 -25.56 0.26 2.23
CA GLU A 455 -25.30 -0.63 3.35
C GLU A 455 -24.11 -1.56 3.07
N PHE A 456 -23.41 -1.99 4.12
CA PHE A 456 -22.20 -2.79 4.01
C PHE A 456 -22.36 -4.19 4.63
N TYR A 457 -21.85 -5.17 3.90
CA TYR A 457 -21.58 -6.53 4.36
C TYR A 457 -20.07 -6.72 4.28
N LEU A 458 -19.39 -6.66 5.41
CA LEU A 458 -17.94 -6.71 5.51
C LEU A 458 -17.52 -8.09 5.99
N VAL A 459 -16.74 -8.82 5.19
CA VAL A 459 -16.27 -10.18 5.52
C VAL A 459 -14.76 -10.24 5.39
N ASP A 460 -14.07 -10.54 6.49
CA ASP A 460 -12.62 -10.77 6.53
C ASP A 460 -12.33 -12.26 6.86
N PHE A 461 -11.71 -12.99 5.92
CA PHE A 461 -11.31 -14.38 6.11
C PHE A 461 -9.89 -14.56 6.68
N LYS A 462 -9.09 -13.49 6.78
CA LYS A 462 -7.73 -13.56 7.30
C LYS A 462 -7.75 -13.54 8.84
N LYS A 463 -6.64 -13.92 9.48
CA LYS A 463 -6.34 -13.61 10.90
C LYS A 463 -6.13 -12.10 11.16
N GLY A 464 -6.77 -11.26 10.34
CA GLY A 464 -6.74 -9.82 10.44
C GLY A 464 -7.97 -9.34 11.20
N VAL A 465 -7.83 -8.19 11.85
CA VAL A 465 -8.95 -7.47 12.46
C VAL A 465 -9.34 -6.29 11.57
N GLU A 466 -9.22 -6.44 10.24
CA GLU A 466 -9.24 -5.33 9.29
C GLU A 466 -10.54 -4.53 9.43
N PHE A 467 -11.67 -5.23 9.42
CA PHE A 467 -12.99 -4.61 9.53
C PHE A 467 -13.46 -4.42 10.98
N LYS A 468 -12.68 -4.80 12.00
CA LYS A 468 -13.06 -4.68 13.42
C LYS A 468 -13.35 -3.23 13.83
N THR A 469 -12.59 -2.30 13.28
CA THR A 469 -12.79 -0.86 13.53
C THR A 469 -14.22 -0.38 13.26
N TYR A 470 -14.91 -0.97 12.28
CA TYR A 470 -16.28 -0.59 11.92
C TYR A 470 -17.32 -1.18 12.89
N ALA A 471 -17.02 -2.35 13.47
CA ALA A 471 -17.83 -2.94 14.53
C ALA A 471 -17.68 -2.16 15.84
N THR A 472 -16.45 -1.81 16.23
CA THR A 472 -16.17 -1.00 17.43
C THR A 472 -16.82 0.38 17.36
N ALA A 473 -16.80 1.00 16.17
CA ALA A 473 -17.45 2.30 15.95
C ALA A 473 -18.98 2.21 15.79
N ALA A 474 -19.57 1.01 15.79
CA ALA A 474 -21.00 0.80 15.54
C ALA A 474 -21.49 1.53 14.27
N LEU A 475 -20.77 1.35 13.16
CA LEU A 475 -21.05 2.05 11.91
C LEU A 475 -22.50 1.81 11.44
N PRO A 476 -23.34 2.85 11.29
CA PRO A 476 -24.78 2.68 11.03
C PRO A 476 -25.12 2.04 9.67
N HIS A 477 -24.19 2.12 8.71
CA HIS A 477 -24.30 1.48 7.40
C HIS A 477 -24.06 -0.02 7.43
N ALA A 478 -23.39 -0.56 8.45
CA ALA A 478 -23.01 -1.96 8.48
C ALA A 478 -24.20 -2.86 8.89
N ARG A 479 -24.48 -3.89 8.09
CA ARG A 479 -25.49 -4.94 8.42
C ARG A 479 -24.83 -6.22 8.90
N VAL A 480 -23.67 -6.54 8.34
CA VAL A 480 -22.85 -7.68 8.76
C VAL A 480 -21.39 -7.26 8.80
N ILE A 481 -20.71 -7.61 9.89
CA ILE A 481 -19.25 -7.50 10.02
C ILE A 481 -18.73 -8.84 10.52
N ALA A 482 -18.03 -9.56 9.66
CA ALA A 482 -17.35 -10.81 9.97
C ALA A 482 -15.85 -10.55 10.10
N ILE A 483 -15.29 -10.87 11.26
CA ILE A 483 -13.90 -10.66 11.64
C ILE A 483 -13.31 -12.02 11.94
N GLU A 484 -12.21 -12.37 11.27
CA GLU A 484 -11.64 -13.73 11.32
C GLU A 484 -12.70 -14.81 11.07
N SER A 485 -13.43 -14.64 9.97
CA SER A 485 -14.62 -15.43 9.66
C SER A 485 -14.25 -16.83 9.18
N GLU A 486 -15.07 -17.82 9.56
CA GLU A 486 -15.01 -19.15 8.96
C GLU A 486 -15.77 -19.18 7.62
N ARG A 487 -15.48 -20.20 6.81
CA ARG A 487 -16.12 -20.42 5.51
C ARG A 487 -17.63 -20.57 5.66
N GLU A 488 -18.08 -21.26 6.70
CA GLU A 488 -19.50 -21.46 7.02
C GLU A 488 -20.25 -20.14 7.22
N PHE A 489 -19.66 -19.19 7.95
CA PHE A 489 -20.25 -17.86 8.14
C PHE A 489 -20.29 -17.09 6.82
N GLY A 490 -19.19 -17.12 6.06
CA GLY A 490 -19.11 -16.53 4.73
C GLY A 490 -20.21 -17.01 3.79
N VAL A 491 -20.43 -18.33 3.74
CA VAL A 491 -21.55 -18.93 2.98
C VAL A 491 -22.90 -18.40 3.48
N SER A 492 -23.10 -18.29 4.80
CA SER A 492 -24.36 -17.75 5.34
C SER A 492 -24.61 -16.27 5.01
N VAL A 493 -23.56 -15.47 4.82
CA VAL A 493 -23.68 -14.11 4.29
C VAL A 493 -24.18 -14.13 2.85
N LEU A 494 -23.63 -15.03 2.01
CA LEU A 494 -24.07 -15.19 0.63
C LEU A 494 -25.52 -15.69 0.55
N GLU A 495 -25.92 -16.63 1.41
CA GLU A 495 -27.31 -17.11 1.52
C GLU A 495 -28.28 -15.98 1.90
N ARG A 496 -27.90 -15.13 2.87
CA ARG A 496 -28.71 -13.97 3.27
C ARG A 496 -28.89 -12.98 2.13
N LEU A 497 -27.83 -12.70 1.38
CA LEU A 497 -27.89 -11.80 0.22
C LEU A 497 -28.70 -12.39 -0.93
N ASP A 498 -28.62 -13.70 -1.16
CA ASP A 498 -29.48 -14.40 -2.13
C ASP A 498 -30.95 -14.33 -1.74
N ALA A 499 -31.29 -14.46 -0.46
CA ALA A 499 -32.65 -14.24 0.04
C ALA A 499 -33.11 -12.78 -0.20
N GLU A 500 -32.23 -11.80 0.00
CA GLU A 500 -32.53 -10.39 -0.28
C GLU A 500 -32.75 -10.13 -1.78
N LEU A 501 -32.02 -10.80 -2.68
CA LEU A 501 -32.30 -10.74 -4.12
C LEU A 501 -33.73 -11.22 -4.43
N ARG A 502 -34.16 -12.33 -3.82
CA ARG A 502 -35.53 -12.85 -4.01
C ARG A 502 -36.57 -11.88 -3.48
N ARG A 503 -36.37 -11.34 -2.28
CA ARG A 503 -37.26 -10.32 -1.67
C ARG A 503 -37.39 -9.09 -2.57
N ARG A 504 -36.28 -8.54 -3.05
CA ARG A 504 -36.31 -7.39 -4.00
C ARG A 504 -36.99 -7.77 -5.30
N GLY A 505 -36.76 -8.98 -5.81
CA GLY A 505 -37.42 -9.52 -7.00
C GLY A 505 -38.94 -9.58 -6.89
N GLU A 506 -39.47 -9.97 -5.73
CA GLU A 506 -40.91 -9.97 -5.45
C GLU A 506 -41.45 -8.54 -5.36
N LEU A 507 -40.80 -7.67 -4.59
CA LEU A 507 -41.19 -6.25 -4.48
C LEU A 507 -41.20 -5.53 -5.82
N PHE A 508 -40.22 -5.81 -6.68
CA PHE A 508 -40.12 -5.17 -7.99
C PHE A 508 -41.22 -5.67 -8.92
N ARG A 509 -41.51 -6.97 -8.87
CA ARG A 509 -42.61 -7.58 -9.62
C ARG A 509 -43.96 -7.00 -9.22
N ASP A 510 -44.22 -6.86 -7.93
CA ASP A 510 -45.47 -6.32 -7.39
C ASP A 510 -45.70 -4.85 -7.81
N ARG A 511 -44.61 -4.10 -8.01
CA ARG A 511 -44.64 -2.70 -8.46
C ARG A 511 -44.43 -2.52 -9.96
N GLY A 512 -44.29 -3.60 -10.72
CA GLY A 512 -44.09 -3.57 -12.18
C GLY A 512 -42.78 -2.92 -12.63
N VAL A 513 -41.76 -2.86 -11.77
CA VAL A 513 -40.46 -2.25 -12.05
C VAL A 513 -39.39 -3.31 -12.32
N GLN A 514 -38.31 -2.93 -13.01
CA GLN A 514 -37.27 -3.87 -13.46
C GLN A 514 -35.93 -3.71 -12.73
N ASP A 515 -35.71 -2.57 -12.06
CA ASP A 515 -34.46 -2.28 -11.36
C ASP A 515 -34.66 -1.39 -10.13
N LEU A 516 -33.60 -1.27 -9.32
CA LEU A 516 -33.58 -0.47 -8.10
C LEU A 516 -33.90 1.02 -8.34
N ALA A 517 -33.42 1.59 -9.44
CA ALA A 517 -33.65 3.01 -9.72
C ALA A 517 -35.13 3.29 -9.98
N ALA A 518 -35.79 2.41 -10.74
CA ALA A 518 -37.22 2.45 -10.99
C ALA A 518 -38.03 2.19 -9.70
N PHE A 519 -37.60 1.25 -8.84
CA PHE A 519 -38.24 1.01 -7.56
C PHE A 519 -38.20 2.23 -6.64
N ARG A 520 -37.03 2.85 -6.46
CA ARG A 520 -36.88 4.06 -5.63
C ARG A 520 -37.69 5.25 -6.16
N ALA A 521 -37.85 5.35 -7.49
CA ALA A 521 -38.70 6.35 -8.11
C ALA A 521 -40.20 6.08 -7.87
N ALA A 522 -40.62 4.81 -7.89
CA ALA A 522 -41.99 4.39 -7.63
C ALA A 522 -42.36 4.51 -6.14
N GLU A 523 -41.41 4.31 -5.23
CA GLU A 523 -41.64 4.25 -3.77
C GLU A 523 -40.64 5.11 -2.98
N PRO A 524 -40.71 6.45 -3.07
CA PRO A 524 -39.74 7.33 -2.41
C PRO A 524 -39.71 7.22 -0.88
N GLY A 525 -40.81 6.77 -0.27
CA GLY A 525 -40.93 6.59 1.18
C GLY A 525 -40.44 5.25 1.73
N THR A 526 -39.99 4.34 0.87
CA THR A 526 -39.45 3.03 1.28
C THR A 526 -37.95 2.97 0.96
N PRO A 527 -37.07 3.23 1.96
CA PRO A 527 -35.64 3.14 1.75
C PRO A 527 -35.22 1.75 1.26
N MET A 528 -34.43 1.72 0.19
CA MET A 528 -33.82 0.49 -0.32
C MET A 528 -32.36 0.77 -0.67
N PRO A 529 -31.41 0.59 0.27
CA PRO A 529 -30.00 0.89 0.04
C PRO A 529 -29.37 -0.01 -1.03
N ARG A 530 -28.32 0.51 -1.67
CA ARG A 530 -27.41 -0.33 -2.46
C ARG A 530 -26.57 -1.16 -1.49
N THR A 531 -26.52 -2.46 -1.71
CA THR A 531 -25.82 -3.39 -0.84
C THR A 531 -24.41 -3.62 -1.37
N LEU A 532 -23.39 -3.29 -0.59
CA LEU A 532 -21.99 -3.58 -0.92
C LEU A 532 -21.50 -4.77 -0.08
N LEU A 533 -21.32 -5.92 -0.74
CA LEU A 533 -20.62 -7.06 -0.17
C LEU A 533 -19.13 -6.88 -0.42
N ILE A 534 -18.35 -6.63 0.62
CA ILE A 534 -16.91 -6.48 0.57
C ILE A 534 -16.30 -7.68 1.30
N VAL A 535 -15.63 -8.53 0.53
CA VAL A 535 -14.96 -9.72 1.04
C VAL A 535 -13.46 -9.54 0.89
N ASP A 536 -12.73 -9.50 1.99
CA ASP A 536 -11.28 -9.58 1.95
C ASP A 536 -10.79 -11.03 2.05
N GLU A 537 -9.78 -11.34 1.24
CA GLU A 537 -9.25 -12.69 1.03
C GLU A 537 -10.32 -13.72 0.64
N PHE A 538 -11.15 -13.38 -0.36
CA PHE A 538 -12.29 -14.21 -0.77
C PHE A 538 -11.90 -15.63 -1.22
N GLN A 539 -10.65 -15.86 -1.65
CA GLN A 539 -10.17 -17.17 -2.07
C GLN A 539 -10.23 -18.21 -0.94
N GLU A 540 -10.25 -17.79 0.33
CA GLU A 540 -10.38 -18.68 1.49
C GLU A 540 -11.70 -19.48 1.48
N LEU A 541 -12.76 -18.95 0.85
CA LEU A 541 -14.00 -19.71 0.61
C LEU A 541 -13.77 -20.98 -0.23
N PHE A 542 -12.72 -20.96 -1.06
CA PHE A 542 -12.49 -21.90 -2.16
C PHE A 542 -11.24 -22.77 -1.99
N VAL A 543 -10.54 -22.67 -0.85
CA VAL A 543 -9.28 -23.40 -0.59
C VAL A 543 -9.46 -24.93 -0.57
N ALA A 544 -10.64 -25.42 -0.15
CA ALA A 544 -10.96 -26.85 -0.15
C ALA A 544 -12.02 -27.17 -1.21
N ASP A 545 -11.88 -28.33 -1.85
CA ASP A 545 -12.90 -28.88 -2.75
C ASP A 545 -13.94 -29.68 -1.96
N ASP A 546 -14.86 -28.97 -1.34
CA ASP A 546 -15.95 -29.53 -0.54
C ASP A 546 -17.30 -28.87 -0.87
N LYS A 547 -18.36 -29.36 -0.23
CA LYS A 547 -19.72 -28.84 -0.43
C LYS A 547 -19.83 -27.34 -0.12
N LEU A 548 -19.10 -26.83 0.88
CA LEU A 548 -19.13 -25.39 1.22
C LEU A 548 -18.57 -24.53 0.08
N ALA A 549 -17.46 -24.94 -0.55
CA ALA A 549 -16.93 -24.24 -1.72
C ALA A 549 -17.91 -24.27 -2.90
N GLN A 550 -18.57 -25.41 -3.13
CA GLN A 550 -19.56 -25.57 -4.21
C GLN A 550 -20.78 -24.67 -3.97
N ASP A 551 -21.31 -24.66 -2.75
CA ASP A 551 -22.44 -23.79 -2.36
C ASP A 551 -22.06 -22.31 -2.46
N ALA A 552 -20.87 -21.93 -1.97
CA ALA A 552 -20.33 -20.57 -2.11
C ALA A 552 -20.21 -20.13 -3.58
N ALA A 553 -19.70 -21.01 -4.45
CA ALA A 553 -19.53 -20.70 -5.87
C ALA A 553 -20.88 -20.48 -6.57
N LEU A 554 -21.88 -21.30 -6.28
CA LEU A 554 -23.23 -21.17 -6.84
C LEU A 554 -23.92 -19.89 -6.38
N LEU A 555 -23.83 -19.56 -5.09
CA LEU A 555 -24.42 -18.34 -4.53
C LEU A 555 -23.73 -17.10 -5.10
N LEU A 556 -22.40 -17.10 -5.15
CA LEU A 556 -21.61 -15.99 -5.69
C LEU A 556 -21.89 -15.77 -7.19
N ASP A 557 -21.98 -16.82 -8.01
CA ASP A 557 -22.35 -16.71 -9.43
C ASP A 557 -23.72 -16.06 -9.61
N ARG A 558 -24.70 -16.45 -8.77
CA ARG A 558 -26.03 -15.85 -8.81
C ARG A 558 -26.01 -14.37 -8.41
N LEU A 559 -25.31 -14.01 -7.32
CA LEU A 559 -25.16 -12.62 -6.88
C LEU A 559 -24.54 -11.76 -7.98
N VAL A 560 -23.48 -12.25 -8.63
CA VAL A 560 -22.77 -11.53 -9.68
C VAL A 560 -23.59 -11.43 -10.98
N ARG A 561 -24.40 -12.44 -11.31
CA ARG A 561 -25.26 -12.40 -12.51
C ARG A 561 -26.53 -11.55 -12.33
N GLN A 562 -27.15 -11.62 -11.15
CA GLN A 562 -28.47 -11.03 -10.91
C GLN A 562 -28.41 -9.72 -10.11
N GLY A 563 -27.35 -9.51 -9.33
CA GLY A 563 -27.22 -8.38 -8.40
C GLY A 563 -27.35 -7.00 -9.04
N ARG A 564 -26.97 -6.87 -10.33
CA ARG A 564 -27.10 -5.64 -11.13
C ARG A 564 -28.49 -5.00 -11.02
N ALA A 565 -29.56 -5.76 -11.23
CA ALA A 565 -30.92 -5.21 -11.24
C ALA A 565 -31.36 -4.79 -9.83
N PHE A 566 -30.92 -5.52 -8.83
CA PHE A 566 -31.34 -5.38 -7.44
C PHE A 566 -30.46 -4.42 -6.63
N GLY A 567 -29.41 -3.86 -7.23
CA GLY A 567 -28.47 -2.94 -6.56
C GLY A 567 -27.61 -3.62 -5.49
N VAL A 568 -27.29 -4.91 -5.69
CA VAL A 568 -26.34 -5.67 -4.88
C VAL A 568 -25.02 -5.73 -5.64
N HIS A 569 -23.95 -5.24 -5.04
CA HIS A 569 -22.63 -5.12 -5.64
C HIS A 569 -21.61 -5.91 -4.82
N VAL A 570 -20.89 -6.81 -5.48
CA VAL A 570 -19.84 -7.63 -4.88
C VAL A 570 -18.46 -7.02 -5.17
N ILE A 571 -17.66 -6.85 -4.13
CA ILE A 571 -16.26 -6.39 -4.15
C ILE A 571 -15.42 -7.49 -3.49
N LEU A 572 -14.56 -8.14 -4.28
CA LEU A 572 -13.73 -9.25 -3.82
C LEU A 572 -12.28 -8.84 -3.81
N GLY A 573 -11.65 -8.86 -2.63
CA GLY A 573 -10.22 -8.61 -2.43
C GLY A 573 -9.45 -9.91 -2.24
N SER A 574 -8.24 -9.98 -2.80
CA SER A 574 -7.34 -11.12 -2.64
C SER A 574 -5.88 -10.71 -2.75
N GLN A 575 -4.99 -11.42 -2.05
CA GLN A 575 -3.56 -11.33 -2.31
C GLN A 575 -3.12 -12.11 -3.57
N THR A 576 -3.81 -13.19 -3.88
CA THR A 576 -3.52 -14.03 -5.05
C THR A 576 -4.76 -14.78 -5.51
N LEU A 577 -5.00 -14.77 -6.82
CA LEU A 577 -6.11 -15.48 -7.43
C LEU A 577 -5.78 -16.96 -7.69
N ALA A 578 -4.53 -17.38 -7.47
CA ALA A 578 -4.07 -18.74 -7.69
C ALA A 578 -4.67 -19.78 -6.71
N GLY A 579 -5.54 -19.39 -5.77
CA GLY A 579 -6.21 -20.30 -4.83
C GLY A 579 -7.70 -20.57 -5.13
N ALA A 580 -8.32 -19.79 -6.02
CA ALA A 580 -9.78 -19.84 -6.25
C ALA A 580 -10.19 -20.80 -7.38
N TYR A 581 -9.61 -22.01 -7.42
CA TYR A 581 -9.78 -22.95 -8.54
C TYR A 581 -11.22 -23.43 -8.77
N SER A 582 -12.03 -23.49 -7.70
CA SER A 582 -13.43 -23.91 -7.76
C SER A 582 -14.38 -22.81 -8.26
N LEU A 583 -13.93 -21.55 -8.31
CA LEU A 583 -14.73 -20.47 -8.86
C LEU A 583 -14.62 -20.46 -10.39
N ALA A 584 -15.78 -20.55 -11.07
CA ALA A 584 -15.81 -20.58 -12.52
C ALA A 584 -15.25 -19.28 -13.13
N ARG A 585 -14.39 -19.40 -14.14
CA ARG A 585 -13.90 -18.24 -14.91
C ARG A 585 -15.02 -17.39 -15.50
N SER A 586 -16.17 -17.99 -15.80
CA SER A 586 -17.36 -17.27 -16.26
C SER A 586 -17.91 -16.30 -15.22
N THR A 587 -17.82 -16.65 -13.93
CA THR A 587 -18.26 -15.80 -12.82
C THR A 587 -17.31 -14.63 -12.63
N LEU A 588 -15.99 -14.88 -12.61
CA LEU A 588 -14.98 -13.82 -12.59
C LEU A 588 -15.10 -12.89 -13.81
N GLY A 589 -15.41 -13.44 -14.99
CA GLY A 589 -15.61 -12.66 -16.22
C GLY A 589 -16.81 -11.71 -16.20
N GLN A 590 -17.75 -11.86 -15.26
CA GLN A 590 -18.84 -10.89 -15.04
C GLN A 590 -18.38 -9.68 -14.20
N MET A 591 -17.22 -9.75 -13.55
CA MET A 591 -16.65 -8.67 -12.75
C MET A 591 -15.78 -7.77 -13.65
N ALA A 592 -16.46 -6.88 -14.38
CA ALA A 592 -15.81 -6.05 -15.38
C ALA A 592 -14.85 -5.00 -14.78
N VAL A 593 -15.12 -4.53 -13.55
CA VAL A 593 -14.23 -3.59 -12.87
C VAL A 593 -13.16 -4.37 -12.13
N ARG A 594 -11.90 -4.06 -12.41
CA ARG A 594 -10.74 -4.73 -11.85
C ARG A 594 -9.76 -3.68 -11.34
N ILE A 595 -9.38 -3.78 -10.07
CA ILE A 595 -8.39 -2.91 -9.45
C ILE A 595 -7.18 -3.74 -9.09
N ALA A 596 -6.08 -3.52 -9.80
CA ALA A 596 -4.83 -4.24 -9.55
C ALA A 596 -3.84 -3.29 -8.87
N LEU A 597 -3.45 -3.62 -7.64
CA LEU A 597 -2.28 -3.04 -6.99
C LEU A 597 -1.04 -3.87 -7.36
N GLU A 598 0.13 -3.49 -6.84
CA GLU A 598 1.37 -4.23 -7.08
C GLU A 598 1.19 -5.73 -6.76
N CYS A 599 1.43 -6.58 -7.76
CA CYS A 599 1.27 -8.03 -7.66
C CYS A 599 2.32 -8.78 -8.48
N SER A 600 2.34 -10.11 -8.36
CA SER A 600 3.21 -10.95 -9.18
C SER A 600 2.79 -10.93 -10.66
N ASP A 601 3.67 -11.39 -11.54
CA ASP A 601 3.40 -11.52 -12.98
C ASP A 601 2.20 -12.43 -13.24
N THR A 602 2.18 -13.60 -12.60
CA THR A 602 1.07 -14.56 -12.66
C THR A 602 -0.23 -13.94 -12.19
N ASP A 603 -0.21 -13.20 -11.07
CA ASP A 603 -1.42 -12.57 -10.54
C ASP A 603 -1.91 -11.42 -11.43
N ALA A 604 -1.00 -10.67 -12.06
CA ALA A 604 -1.34 -9.58 -12.99
C ALA A 604 -2.13 -10.11 -14.18
N HIS A 605 -1.73 -11.25 -14.74
CA HIS A 605 -2.44 -11.92 -15.83
C HIS A 605 -3.79 -12.50 -15.38
N LEU A 606 -3.86 -13.05 -14.17
CA LEU A 606 -5.10 -13.58 -13.60
C LEU A 606 -6.14 -12.48 -13.33
N ILE A 607 -5.72 -11.31 -12.83
CA ILE A 607 -6.63 -10.21 -12.54
C ILE A 607 -6.90 -9.32 -13.75
N LEU A 608 -5.97 -9.03 -14.65
CA LEU A 608 -6.24 -8.15 -15.80
C LEU A 608 -6.51 -8.98 -17.07
N SER A 609 -5.49 -9.26 -17.85
CA SER A 609 -5.58 -10.16 -18.99
C SER A 609 -4.18 -10.68 -19.31
N ASP A 610 -4.10 -11.76 -20.07
CA ASP A 610 -2.81 -12.34 -20.48
C ASP A 610 -1.91 -11.32 -21.22
N GLU A 611 -2.49 -10.29 -21.85
CA GLU A 611 -1.74 -9.24 -22.58
C GLU A 611 -1.50 -7.96 -21.76
N ASN A 612 -1.85 -7.94 -20.46
CA ASN A 612 -1.79 -6.73 -19.64
C ASN A 612 -0.86 -6.89 -18.41
N PRO A 613 0.46 -6.65 -18.57
CA PRO A 613 1.42 -6.77 -17.48
C PRO A 613 1.47 -5.54 -16.57
N ALA A 614 0.56 -4.56 -16.73
CA ALA A 614 0.72 -3.24 -16.14
C ALA A 614 0.78 -3.26 -14.60
N ALA A 615 0.04 -4.15 -13.94
CA ALA A 615 0.04 -4.26 -12.47
C ALA A 615 1.41 -4.66 -11.88
N ARG A 616 2.23 -5.40 -12.64
CA ARG A 616 3.61 -5.74 -12.27
C ARG A 616 4.54 -4.53 -12.31
N LEU A 617 4.22 -3.52 -13.11
CA LEU A 617 5.05 -2.31 -13.27
C LEU A 617 4.82 -1.31 -12.15
N LEU A 618 3.74 -1.47 -11.39
CA LEU A 618 3.50 -0.74 -10.16
C LEU A 618 4.62 -1.05 -9.18
N SER A 619 5.06 -0.03 -8.47
CA SER A 619 6.24 -0.15 -7.63
C SER A 619 6.10 0.52 -6.29
N ARG A 620 5.15 1.45 -6.15
CA ARG A 620 4.88 2.16 -4.90
C ARG A 620 3.66 1.56 -4.18
N PRO A 621 3.69 1.42 -2.84
CA PRO A 621 2.49 1.10 -2.08
C PRO A 621 1.36 2.11 -2.34
N GLY A 622 0.14 1.61 -2.52
CA GLY A 622 -1.03 2.40 -2.87
C GLY A 622 -1.11 2.80 -4.35
N GLU A 623 -0.09 2.52 -5.15
CA GLU A 623 -0.19 2.64 -6.61
C GLU A 623 -1.07 1.51 -7.15
N ALA A 624 -2.03 1.86 -7.99
CA ALA A 624 -3.03 0.92 -8.48
C ALA A 624 -3.48 1.24 -9.91
N ILE A 625 -4.00 0.23 -10.60
CA ILE A 625 -4.65 0.37 -11.90
C ILE A 625 -6.12 0.10 -11.71
N TYR A 626 -6.94 1.11 -11.96
CA TYR A 626 -8.37 0.95 -12.14
C TYR A 626 -8.64 0.54 -13.59
N ASN A 627 -9.39 -0.54 -13.81
CA ASN A 627 -9.75 -1.01 -15.14
C ASN A 627 -11.24 -1.34 -15.19
N ASP A 628 -11.98 -0.71 -16.10
CA ASP A 628 -13.43 -0.92 -16.28
C ASP A 628 -13.78 -1.70 -17.58
N GLN A 629 -12.77 -2.24 -18.26
CA GLN A 629 -12.89 -2.98 -19.52
C GLN A 629 -12.42 -4.44 -19.38
N ASN A 630 -12.81 -5.08 -18.28
CA ASN A 630 -12.56 -6.50 -18.05
C ASN A 630 -11.07 -6.90 -18.10
N GLY A 631 -10.18 -5.97 -17.72
CA GLY A 631 -8.75 -6.19 -17.62
C GLY A 631 -7.96 -5.95 -18.92
N LEU A 632 -8.59 -5.47 -20.00
CA LEU A 632 -7.89 -5.13 -21.24
C LEU A 632 -6.95 -3.92 -21.07
N PRO A 633 -5.77 -3.87 -21.73
CA PRO A 633 -4.81 -2.77 -21.59
C PRO A 633 -5.40 -1.37 -21.85
N ALA A 634 -6.34 -1.27 -22.80
CA ALA A 634 -7.01 -0.01 -23.16
C ALA A 634 -7.85 0.59 -22.02
N GLY A 635 -8.32 -0.24 -21.07
CA GLY A 635 -9.10 0.20 -19.92
C GLY A 635 -8.27 0.65 -18.71
N ASN A 636 -6.94 0.52 -18.75
CA ASN A 636 -6.09 0.83 -17.60
C ASN A 636 -6.14 2.32 -17.26
N GLN A 637 -6.39 2.66 -16.00
CA GLN A 637 -6.34 4.01 -15.44
C GLN A 637 -5.46 3.96 -14.19
N PRO A 638 -4.15 4.29 -14.30
CA PRO A 638 -3.25 4.35 -13.15
C PRO A 638 -3.70 5.44 -12.18
N PHE A 639 -3.66 5.14 -10.87
CA PHE A 639 -4.00 6.09 -9.82
C PHE A 639 -3.25 5.74 -8.52
N GLN A 640 -3.15 6.72 -7.62
CA GLN A 640 -2.65 6.53 -6.27
C GLN A 640 -3.83 6.53 -5.29
N VAL A 641 -3.95 5.46 -4.50
CA VAL A 641 -4.94 5.29 -3.44
C VAL A 641 -4.75 6.37 -2.37
N ALA A 642 -5.85 6.92 -1.88
CA ALA A 642 -5.82 7.86 -0.77
C ALA A 642 -5.37 7.19 0.54
N TRP A 643 -4.42 7.81 1.23
CA TRP A 643 -3.91 7.37 2.51
C TRP A 643 -4.83 7.85 3.63
N LEU A 644 -5.44 6.90 4.34
CA LEU A 644 -6.32 7.14 5.49
C LEU A 644 -5.67 6.55 6.75
N PRO A 645 -5.02 7.37 7.59
CA PRO A 645 -4.48 6.94 8.88
C PRO A 645 -5.56 6.37 9.82
N ASP A 646 -5.17 5.42 10.67
CA ASP A 646 -6.10 4.76 11.60
C ASP A 646 -6.78 5.73 12.58
N GLU A 647 -6.04 6.71 13.09
CA GLU A 647 -6.58 7.74 14.00
C GLU A 647 -7.66 8.56 13.31
N GLN A 648 -7.32 9.11 12.14
CA GLN A 648 -8.26 9.87 11.33
C GLN A 648 -9.50 9.04 10.92
N ARG A 649 -9.32 7.76 10.60
CA ARG A 649 -10.46 6.85 10.32
C ARG A 649 -11.38 6.75 11.52
N ARG A 650 -10.84 6.59 12.73
CA ARG A 650 -11.66 6.52 13.95
C ARG A 650 -12.45 7.80 14.17
N ASP A 651 -11.85 8.96 13.91
CA ASP A 651 -12.53 10.26 14.03
C ASP A 651 -13.72 10.35 13.08
N TYR A 652 -13.53 10.03 11.78
CA TYR A 652 -14.63 10.00 10.82
C TYR A 652 -15.74 9.01 11.20
N LEU A 653 -15.38 7.82 11.70
CA LEU A 653 -16.35 6.82 12.11
C LEU A 653 -17.13 7.24 13.37
N HIS A 654 -16.47 7.90 14.31
CA HIS A 654 -17.10 8.49 15.49
C HIS A 654 -18.10 9.58 15.07
N ASP A 655 -17.69 10.49 14.19
CA ASP A 655 -18.56 11.56 13.70
C ASP A 655 -19.77 11.01 12.94
N LEU A 656 -19.62 9.93 12.18
CA LEU A 656 -20.71 9.24 11.49
C LEU A 656 -21.70 8.57 12.46
N ARG A 657 -21.21 8.02 13.57
CA ARG A 657 -22.03 7.40 14.61
C ARG A 657 -22.85 8.44 15.37
N GLU A 658 -22.25 9.56 15.73
CA GLU A 658 -22.92 10.64 16.48
C GLU A 658 -23.84 11.48 15.59
N ARG A 659 -23.75 11.35 14.26
CA ARG A 659 -24.60 12.07 13.33
C ARG A 659 -26.06 11.62 13.52
N PRO A 660 -26.98 12.52 13.86
CA PRO A 660 -28.37 12.17 14.11
C PRO A 660 -29.02 11.74 12.79
N ALA A 661 -29.07 10.44 12.55
CA ALA A 661 -29.99 9.89 11.58
C ALA A 661 -31.35 9.77 12.29
N ALA A 662 -32.41 10.34 11.71
CA ALA A 662 -33.81 10.10 12.12
C ALA A 662 -34.24 8.62 11.93
N LEU A 663 -33.28 7.70 11.83
CA LEU A 663 -33.35 6.34 11.29
C LEU A 663 -32.70 5.30 12.20
N ALA A 664 -32.15 5.70 13.35
CA ALA A 664 -31.59 4.77 14.33
C ALA A 664 -32.63 3.74 14.81
N GLU A 665 -33.93 4.05 14.72
CA GLU A 665 -35.03 3.14 15.07
C GLU A 665 -35.50 2.23 13.93
N THR A 666 -35.15 2.53 12.67
CA THR A 666 -35.62 1.77 11.48
C THR A 666 -34.59 0.82 10.88
N VAL A 667 -33.34 0.88 11.35
CA VAL A 667 -32.23 0.10 10.83
C VAL A 667 -32.08 -1.20 11.60
N GLU A 668 -32.03 -2.35 10.90
CA GLU A 668 -31.73 -3.63 11.53
C GLU A 668 -30.38 -3.60 12.25
N PRO A 669 -30.27 -4.18 13.46
CA PRO A 669 -29.01 -4.21 14.19
C PRO A 669 -27.93 -4.98 13.41
N THR A 670 -26.70 -4.45 13.43
CA THR A 670 -25.55 -5.09 12.80
C THR A 670 -25.27 -6.45 13.41
N VAL A 671 -25.12 -7.47 12.57
CA VAL A 671 -24.63 -8.80 12.98
C VAL A 671 -23.10 -8.75 12.99
N VAL A 672 -22.50 -8.77 14.18
CA VAL A 672 -21.05 -8.85 14.35
C VAL A 672 -20.66 -10.29 14.68
N PHE A 673 -19.77 -10.87 13.89
CA PHE A 673 -19.22 -12.20 14.11
C PHE A 673 -17.70 -12.10 14.24
N GLU A 674 -17.18 -12.36 15.44
CA GLU A 674 -15.73 -12.43 15.70
C GLU A 674 -15.30 -13.89 15.92
N GLY A 675 -14.82 -14.57 14.89
CA GLY A 675 -14.59 -16.01 14.93
C GLY A 675 -13.61 -16.47 16.02
N ASN A 676 -12.65 -15.66 16.43
CA ASN A 676 -11.56 -16.11 17.30
C ASN A 676 -11.81 -15.98 18.81
N ILE A 677 -12.95 -15.42 19.24
CA ILE A 677 -13.28 -15.27 20.66
C ILE A 677 -14.40 -16.23 21.08
N PRO A 678 -14.52 -16.61 22.37
CA PRO A 678 -15.65 -17.41 22.81
C PRO A 678 -16.96 -16.62 22.72
N ALA A 679 -18.10 -17.31 22.72
CA ALA A 679 -19.40 -16.63 22.75
C ALA A 679 -19.64 -15.96 24.11
N ASP A 680 -20.40 -14.86 24.13
CA ASP A 680 -20.83 -14.19 25.34
C ASP A 680 -22.34 -14.44 25.60
N PRO A 681 -22.73 -14.95 26.78
CA PRO A 681 -24.15 -15.17 27.09
C PRO A 681 -24.99 -13.88 27.08
N ARG A 682 -24.38 -12.71 27.25
CA ARG A 682 -25.06 -11.41 27.21
C ARG A 682 -25.60 -11.06 25.82
N ASP A 683 -24.97 -11.60 24.77
CA ASP A 683 -25.41 -11.39 23.38
C ASP A 683 -26.59 -12.30 22.99
N ASN A 684 -26.93 -13.28 23.84
CA ASN A 684 -28.01 -14.23 23.57
C ASN A 684 -29.36 -13.71 24.09
N ARG A 685 -30.10 -13.03 23.22
CA ARG A 685 -31.45 -12.53 23.50
C ARG A 685 -32.45 -13.62 23.92
N PRO A 686 -32.54 -14.78 23.24
CA PRO A 686 -33.38 -15.89 23.71
C PRO A 686 -33.08 -16.37 25.14
N LEU A 687 -31.80 -16.48 25.51
CA LEU A 687 -31.39 -16.82 26.88
C LEU A 687 -31.85 -15.74 27.86
N ALA A 688 -31.60 -14.47 27.57
CA ALA A 688 -32.05 -13.36 28.42
C ALA A 688 -33.57 -13.38 28.63
N ALA A 689 -34.34 -13.59 27.55
CA ALA A 689 -35.80 -13.72 27.61
C ALA A 689 -36.25 -14.92 28.45
N ALA A 690 -35.57 -16.06 28.34
CA ALA A 690 -35.88 -17.26 29.11
C ALA A 690 -35.54 -17.12 30.60
N LEU A 691 -34.50 -16.34 30.94
CA LEU A 691 -34.16 -16.00 32.32
C LEU A 691 -35.13 -14.96 32.89
N ALA A 692 -35.57 -13.99 32.09
CA ALA A 692 -36.53 -12.97 32.54
C ALA A 692 -37.98 -13.48 32.65
N GLY A 693 -38.34 -14.49 31.85
CA GLY A 693 -39.69 -15.08 31.82
C GLY A 693 -40.10 -15.76 33.13
N GLY A 694 -41.42 -15.94 33.33
CA GLY A 694 -41.99 -16.65 34.48
C GLY A 694 -41.54 -18.12 34.51
N GLY A 695 -41.04 -18.58 35.66
CA GLY A 695 -40.26 -19.81 35.79
C GLY A 695 -41.09 -21.10 35.87
N ASN A 696 -41.87 -21.44 34.84
CA ASN A 696 -42.71 -22.65 34.82
C ASN A 696 -42.65 -23.43 33.49
N VAL A 697 -41.45 -23.67 32.97
CA VAL A 697 -41.27 -24.41 31.72
C VAL A 697 -41.16 -25.92 31.99
N SER A 698 -41.95 -26.73 31.28
CA SER A 698 -41.93 -28.19 31.41
C SER A 698 -40.68 -28.84 30.79
N GLU A 699 -40.23 -28.30 29.66
CA GLU A 699 -39.06 -28.73 28.88
C GLU A 699 -38.07 -27.55 28.78
N PRO A 700 -37.11 -27.43 29.70
CA PRO A 700 -36.21 -26.28 29.70
C PRO A 700 -35.21 -26.37 28.55
N THR A 701 -34.92 -25.22 27.94
CA THR A 701 -33.89 -25.08 26.91
C THR A 701 -32.56 -24.65 27.52
N VAL A 702 -31.47 -25.27 27.10
CA VAL A 702 -30.11 -24.90 27.46
C VAL A 702 -29.43 -24.31 26.23
N TRP A 703 -28.89 -23.11 26.35
CA TRP A 703 -28.08 -22.50 25.29
C TRP A 703 -26.61 -22.83 25.53
N LEU A 704 -25.93 -23.27 24.47
CA LEU A 704 -24.54 -23.72 24.52
C LEU A 704 -23.57 -22.62 24.08
N GLY A 705 -24.05 -21.69 23.24
CA GLY A 705 -23.25 -20.63 22.66
C GLY A 705 -23.85 -20.05 21.39
N ALA A 706 -23.02 -19.36 20.60
CA ALA A 706 -23.41 -18.70 19.35
C ALA A 706 -23.24 -19.65 18.14
N ALA A 707 -24.11 -19.55 17.14
CA ALA A 707 -23.94 -20.27 15.88
C ALA A 707 -22.72 -19.75 15.10
N VAL A 708 -22.06 -20.62 14.33
CA VAL A 708 -20.99 -20.21 13.38
C VAL A 708 -21.54 -19.66 12.05
N ARG A 709 -22.86 -19.58 11.92
CA ARG A 709 -23.60 -19.07 10.76
C ARG A 709 -24.63 -18.05 11.25
N ILE A 710 -25.22 -17.27 10.34
CA ILE A 710 -26.34 -16.36 10.66
C ILE A 710 -27.60 -17.19 10.95
N GLU A 711 -27.67 -17.74 12.16
CA GLU A 711 -28.74 -18.60 12.68
C GLU A 711 -28.96 -18.30 14.18
N PRO A 712 -30.08 -18.74 14.79
CA PRO A 712 -30.29 -18.61 16.23
C PRO A 712 -29.17 -19.28 17.05
N PRO A 713 -28.90 -18.81 18.29
CA PRO A 713 -27.91 -19.41 19.16
C PRO A 713 -28.12 -20.91 19.36
N THR A 714 -27.03 -21.68 19.35
CA THR A 714 -27.09 -23.14 19.46
C THR A 714 -27.62 -23.54 20.83
N SER A 715 -28.65 -24.38 20.84
CA SER A 715 -29.36 -24.80 22.04
C SER A 715 -29.82 -26.25 21.95
N LEU A 716 -30.10 -26.83 23.11
CA LEU A 716 -30.73 -28.14 23.28
C LEU A 716 -31.92 -28.02 24.25
N THR A 717 -32.86 -28.94 24.18
CA THR A 717 -34.04 -28.95 25.06
C THR A 717 -34.06 -30.26 25.84
N LEU A 718 -34.19 -30.19 27.17
CA LEU A 718 -34.20 -31.37 28.02
C LEU A 718 -35.64 -31.85 28.23
N ARG A 719 -35.98 -32.98 27.60
CA ARG A 719 -37.31 -33.60 27.70
C ARG A 719 -37.29 -34.75 28.69
N ARG A 720 -38.45 -35.07 29.30
CA ARG A 720 -38.61 -36.27 30.13
C ARG A 720 -38.70 -37.54 29.28
N GLN A 721 -37.59 -37.90 28.63
CA GLN A 721 -37.46 -39.00 27.70
C GLN A 721 -36.09 -39.66 27.88
N SER A 722 -36.00 -40.98 27.68
CA SER A 722 -34.71 -41.68 27.63
C SER A 722 -33.75 -41.00 26.65
N GLY A 723 -32.45 -41.02 26.94
CA GLY A 723 -31.44 -40.41 26.07
C GLY A 723 -31.10 -38.95 26.38
N GLN A 724 -31.96 -38.23 27.11
CA GLN A 724 -31.88 -36.77 27.31
C GLN A 724 -30.86 -36.35 28.39
N ASN A 725 -29.63 -36.85 28.26
CA ASN A 725 -28.44 -36.43 28.98
C ASN A 725 -27.49 -35.68 28.05
N VAL A 726 -26.51 -34.98 28.61
CA VAL A 726 -25.50 -34.23 27.85
C VAL A 726 -24.10 -34.68 28.24
N ALA A 727 -23.33 -35.14 27.26
CA ALA A 727 -21.91 -35.45 27.41
C ALA A 727 -21.06 -34.37 26.71
N ILE A 728 -20.13 -33.76 27.41
CA ILE A 728 -19.16 -32.80 26.87
C ILE A 728 -17.77 -33.43 26.97
N VAL A 729 -17.03 -33.53 25.88
CA VAL A 729 -15.69 -34.13 25.87
C VAL A 729 -14.70 -33.25 25.13
N GLY A 730 -13.51 -33.06 25.71
CA GLY A 730 -12.35 -32.41 25.10
C GLY A 730 -11.60 -31.51 26.08
N HIS A 731 -10.44 -31.02 25.65
CA HIS A 731 -9.42 -30.47 26.55
C HIS A 731 -9.64 -29.01 26.97
N GLU A 732 -10.65 -28.33 26.42
CA GLU A 732 -10.91 -26.91 26.66
C GLU A 732 -11.84 -26.68 27.88
N GLU A 733 -11.29 -26.78 29.09
CA GLU A 733 -12.03 -26.68 30.38
C GLU A 733 -12.86 -25.38 30.48
N SER A 734 -12.30 -24.23 30.09
CA SER A 734 -13.00 -22.94 30.19
C SER A 734 -14.27 -22.86 29.33
N SER A 735 -14.27 -23.50 28.16
CA SER A 735 -15.46 -23.60 27.30
C SER A 735 -16.51 -24.55 27.88
N ALA A 736 -16.07 -25.67 28.48
CA ALA A 736 -16.98 -26.56 29.21
C ALA A 736 -17.63 -25.85 30.40
N LEU A 737 -16.86 -25.12 31.19
CA LEU A 737 -17.37 -24.30 32.31
C LEU A 737 -18.34 -23.22 31.85
N GLY A 738 -18.06 -22.55 30.73
CA GLY A 738 -18.96 -21.58 30.11
C GLY A 738 -20.31 -22.20 29.75
N ILE A 739 -20.31 -23.35 29.07
CA ILE A 739 -21.54 -24.09 28.73
C ILE A 739 -22.29 -24.51 30.01
N LEU A 740 -21.60 -25.16 30.95
CA LEU A 740 -22.24 -25.72 32.15
C LEU A 740 -22.79 -24.64 33.09
N SER A 741 -22.10 -23.50 33.22
CA SER A 741 -22.56 -22.37 34.04
C SER A 741 -23.79 -21.69 33.43
N ALA A 742 -23.79 -21.46 32.11
CA ALA A 742 -24.97 -20.95 31.41
C ALA A 742 -26.15 -21.93 31.45
N ALA A 743 -25.87 -23.24 31.37
CA ALA A 743 -26.88 -24.28 31.53
C ALA A 743 -27.51 -24.26 32.93
N ALA A 744 -26.71 -24.19 33.99
CA ALA A 744 -27.20 -24.09 35.37
C ALA A 744 -28.11 -22.86 35.55
N ALA A 745 -27.68 -21.70 35.04
CA ALA A 745 -28.46 -20.47 35.08
C ALA A 745 -29.79 -20.61 34.33
N ALA A 746 -29.76 -21.16 33.10
CA ALA A 746 -30.95 -21.38 32.27
C ALA A 746 -31.95 -22.33 32.93
N LEU A 747 -31.48 -23.42 33.54
CA LEU A 747 -32.32 -24.43 34.19
C LEU A 747 -33.02 -23.88 35.43
N ILE A 748 -32.28 -23.19 36.30
CA ILE A 748 -32.86 -22.53 37.48
C ILE A 748 -33.81 -21.44 37.03
N GLY A 749 -33.43 -20.63 36.05
CA GLY A 749 -34.21 -19.49 35.60
C GLY A 749 -35.58 -19.88 35.03
N GLN A 750 -35.62 -20.89 34.17
CA GLN A 750 -36.85 -21.34 33.52
C GLN A 750 -37.77 -22.18 34.44
N GLN A 751 -37.28 -22.65 35.59
CA GLN A 751 -38.00 -23.61 36.44
C GLN A 751 -38.10 -23.20 37.92
N ARG A 752 -38.04 -21.89 38.21
CA ARG A 752 -38.13 -21.34 39.58
C ARG A 752 -39.40 -21.77 40.33
N GLU A 753 -40.52 -21.92 39.64
CA GLU A 753 -41.81 -22.30 40.22
C GLU A 753 -41.94 -23.81 40.43
N ARG A 754 -40.98 -24.62 39.94
CA ARG A 754 -41.01 -26.09 40.00
C ARG A 754 -40.05 -26.68 41.03
N ASP A 755 -39.44 -25.86 41.89
CA ASP A 755 -38.46 -26.26 42.90
C ASP A 755 -37.29 -27.08 42.29
N ALA A 756 -36.82 -26.64 41.11
CA ALA A 756 -35.72 -27.29 40.40
C ALA A 756 -34.41 -27.19 41.18
N LYS A 757 -33.66 -28.30 41.25
CA LYS A 757 -32.32 -28.32 41.86
C LYS A 757 -31.24 -28.68 40.87
N VAL A 758 -30.16 -27.90 40.86
CA VAL A 758 -28.92 -28.18 40.13
C VAL A 758 -27.87 -28.67 41.12
N ILE A 759 -27.51 -29.95 41.04
CA ILE A 759 -26.51 -30.58 41.89
C ILE A 759 -25.21 -30.65 41.11
N VAL A 760 -24.19 -29.93 41.57
CA VAL A 760 -22.90 -29.80 40.90
C VAL A 760 -21.87 -30.67 41.59
N PHE A 761 -21.37 -31.68 40.90
CA PHE A 761 -20.22 -32.47 41.30
C PHE A 761 -18.96 -31.75 40.80
N ASP A 762 -18.23 -31.13 41.73
CA ASP A 762 -17.07 -30.33 41.40
C ASP A 762 -15.78 -31.15 41.49
N GLY A 763 -15.33 -31.65 40.33
CA GLY A 763 -14.06 -32.34 40.16
C GLY A 763 -12.93 -31.42 39.68
N ALA A 764 -12.98 -30.11 39.94
CA ALA A 764 -11.89 -29.23 39.53
C ALA A 764 -10.54 -29.68 40.12
N ARG A 765 -9.51 -29.72 39.28
CA ARG A 765 -8.17 -30.15 39.67
C ARG A 765 -7.49 -29.08 40.53
N PRO A 766 -6.63 -29.43 41.50
CA PRO A 766 -5.89 -28.47 42.30
C PRO A 766 -5.08 -27.45 41.47
N GLU A 767 -4.57 -27.89 40.33
CA GLU A 767 -3.78 -27.11 39.37
C GLU A 767 -4.61 -26.31 38.35
N SER A 768 -5.94 -26.46 38.31
CA SER A 768 -6.79 -25.69 37.39
C SER A 768 -6.87 -24.22 37.80
N ASP A 769 -6.74 -23.32 36.83
CA ASP A 769 -6.95 -21.88 37.00
C ASP A 769 -8.40 -21.56 37.44
N ASP A 770 -9.33 -22.48 37.17
CA ASP A 770 -10.75 -22.37 37.46
C ASP A 770 -11.21 -23.18 38.70
N ARG A 771 -10.29 -23.58 39.59
CA ARG A 771 -10.61 -24.42 40.77
C ARG A 771 -11.70 -23.87 41.71
N GLU A 772 -11.93 -22.57 41.69
CA GLU A 772 -12.95 -21.87 42.50
C GLU A 772 -14.17 -21.42 41.66
N ALA A 773 -14.23 -21.76 40.37
CA ALA A 773 -15.30 -21.33 39.47
C ALA A 773 -16.69 -21.74 39.97
N TRP A 774 -16.89 -23.02 40.36
CA TRP A 774 -18.18 -23.47 40.88
C TRP A 774 -18.54 -22.87 42.24
N GLN A 775 -17.56 -22.43 43.03
CA GLN A 775 -17.83 -21.65 44.24
C GLN A 775 -18.45 -20.29 43.90
N ARG A 776 -17.88 -19.60 42.90
CA ARG A 776 -18.38 -18.31 42.41
C ARG A 776 -19.74 -18.46 41.73
N ILE A 777 -19.93 -19.49 40.90
CA ILE A 777 -21.19 -19.78 40.21
C ILE A 777 -22.32 -20.02 41.22
N VAL A 778 -22.09 -20.87 42.24
CA VAL A 778 -23.10 -21.14 43.29
C VAL A 778 -23.44 -19.87 44.07
N ALA A 779 -22.43 -19.07 44.42
CA ALA A 779 -22.65 -17.81 45.11
C ALA A 779 -23.48 -16.81 44.26
N ALA A 780 -23.35 -16.85 42.94
CA ALA A 780 -24.10 -15.99 42.03
C ALA A 780 -25.54 -16.48 41.77
N LEU A 781 -25.74 -17.79 41.59
CA LEU A 781 -27.02 -18.39 41.22
C LEU A 781 -27.95 -18.69 42.41
N GLY A 782 -27.42 -18.76 43.64
CA GLY A 782 -28.19 -18.91 44.88
C GLY A 782 -28.59 -20.35 45.23
N ASP A 783 -29.59 -20.50 46.09
CA ASP A 783 -29.96 -21.76 46.78
C ASP A 783 -30.45 -22.89 45.86
N GLY A 784 -30.71 -22.60 44.58
CA GLY A 784 -31.05 -23.60 43.56
C GLY A 784 -29.87 -24.44 43.09
N VAL A 785 -28.63 -24.05 43.41
CA VAL A 785 -27.40 -24.79 43.07
C VAL A 785 -26.71 -25.32 44.33
N GLU A 786 -26.45 -26.62 44.35
CA GLU A 786 -25.73 -27.29 45.43
C GLU A 786 -24.39 -27.83 44.93
N ARG A 787 -23.28 -27.52 45.64
CA ARG A 787 -21.93 -28.01 45.29
C ARG A 787 -21.55 -29.21 46.14
N ILE A 788 -21.28 -30.34 45.48
CA ILE A 788 -20.84 -31.61 46.08
C ILE A 788 -19.37 -31.85 45.76
N ARG A 789 -18.59 -32.24 46.76
CA ARG A 789 -17.16 -32.57 46.62
C ARG A 789 -16.99 -34.04 46.23
N PRO A 790 -15.87 -34.44 45.59
CA PRO A 790 -15.66 -35.81 45.12
C PRO A 790 -15.84 -36.91 46.18
N ARG A 791 -15.47 -36.64 47.43
CA ARG A 791 -15.62 -37.60 48.55
C ARG A 791 -17.08 -37.91 48.92
N ASP A 792 -18.01 -37.00 48.62
CA ASP A 792 -19.41 -37.07 49.00
C ASP A 792 -20.28 -37.56 47.82
N ALA A 793 -19.69 -37.64 46.62
CA ALA A 793 -20.37 -37.96 45.36
C ALA A 793 -21.05 -39.35 45.35
N ALA A 794 -20.40 -40.39 45.87
CA ALA A 794 -20.94 -41.75 45.88
C ALA A 794 -22.25 -41.87 46.68
N GLY A 795 -22.34 -41.14 47.81
CA GLY A 795 -23.56 -41.03 48.61
C GLY A 795 -24.69 -40.38 47.82
N VAL A 796 -24.43 -39.22 47.22
CA VAL A 796 -25.44 -38.46 46.45
C VAL A 796 -25.90 -39.22 45.19
N ILE A 797 -25.02 -39.96 44.51
CA ILE A 797 -25.42 -40.83 43.39
C ILE A 797 -26.38 -41.93 43.86
N THR A 798 -26.12 -42.52 45.03
CA THR A 798 -27.00 -43.55 45.60
C THR A 798 -28.38 -42.96 45.89
N GLU A 799 -28.44 -41.78 46.49
CA GLU A 799 -29.70 -41.07 46.76
C GLU A 799 -30.46 -40.71 45.48
N LEU A 800 -29.76 -40.25 44.44
CA LEU A 800 -30.38 -39.94 43.14
C LEU A 800 -30.89 -41.19 42.44
N ALA A 801 -30.15 -42.30 42.47
CA ALA A 801 -30.58 -43.57 41.88
C ALA A 801 -31.81 -44.16 42.62
N ASP A 802 -31.84 -44.05 43.94
CA ASP A 802 -33.02 -44.44 44.73
C ASP A 802 -34.21 -43.49 44.49
N ASP A 803 -33.96 -42.21 44.20
CA ASP A 803 -35.00 -41.26 43.74
C ASP A 803 -35.53 -41.65 42.35
N VAL A 804 -34.67 -42.06 41.40
CA VAL A 804 -35.10 -42.58 40.09
C VAL A 804 -36.05 -43.77 40.25
N ALA A 805 -35.64 -44.77 41.04
CA ALA A 805 -36.44 -45.97 41.26
C ALA A 805 -37.81 -45.65 41.90
N ARG A 806 -37.84 -44.68 42.82
CA ARG A 806 -39.07 -44.23 43.47
C ARG A 806 -40.01 -43.52 42.49
N ARG A 807 -39.47 -42.60 41.67
CA ARG A 807 -40.26 -41.86 40.66
C ARG A 807 -40.77 -42.76 39.55
N ALA A 808 -40.01 -43.79 39.18
CA ALA A 808 -40.45 -44.79 38.20
C ALA A 808 -41.67 -45.59 38.69
N ALA A 809 -41.79 -45.80 40.01
CA ALA A 809 -42.95 -46.44 40.64
C ALA A 809 -44.15 -45.49 40.87
N ASP A 810 -43.93 -44.17 40.80
CA ASP A 810 -44.92 -43.10 41.04
C ASP A 810 -45.07 -42.21 39.79
N ALA A 811 -45.40 -42.83 38.65
CA ALA A 811 -45.40 -42.16 37.35
C ALA A 811 -46.46 -41.04 37.20
N ASP A 812 -47.50 -41.03 38.05
CA ASP A 812 -48.60 -40.05 38.00
C ASP A 812 -48.28 -38.73 38.73
N THR A 813 -47.18 -38.68 39.51
CA THR A 813 -46.82 -37.51 40.33
C THR A 813 -45.80 -36.62 39.62
N ALA A 814 -46.09 -35.32 39.53
CA ALA A 814 -45.17 -34.33 38.95
C ALA A 814 -44.03 -33.96 39.92
N HIS A 815 -42.99 -34.80 39.99
CA HIS A 815 -41.83 -34.52 40.84
C HIS A 815 -41.01 -33.30 40.37
N PRO A 816 -40.39 -32.55 41.30
CA PRO A 816 -39.42 -31.49 40.99
C PRO A 816 -38.26 -32.03 40.14
N PRO A 817 -37.85 -31.31 39.08
CA PRO A 817 -36.76 -31.73 38.22
C PRO A 817 -35.41 -31.61 38.96
N ARG A 818 -34.50 -32.55 38.68
CA ARG A 818 -33.13 -32.54 39.24
C ARG A 818 -32.12 -32.58 38.10
N TYR A 819 -31.11 -31.74 38.16
CA TYR A 819 -30.05 -31.66 37.15
C TYR A 819 -28.72 -31.93 37.82
N LEU A 820 -28.07 -33.03 37.46
CA LEU A 820 -26.73 -33.37 37.92
C LEU A 820 -25.72 -32.81 36.92
N ILE A 821 -24.94 -31.82 37.33
CA ILE A 821 -23.82 -31.29 36.55
C ILE A 821 -22.52 -31.88 37.10
N ILE A 822 -21.71 -32.55 36.29
CA ILE A 822 -20.43 -33.11 36.71
C ILE A 822 -19.28 -32.41 35.97
N HIS A 823 -18.45 -31.71 36.74
CA HIS A 823 -17.24 -31.07 36.24
C HIS A 823 -16.03 -32.00 36.42
N ASP A 824 -15.40 -32.39 35.31
CA ASP A 824 -14.33 -33.40 35.22
C ASP A 824 -14.70 -34.77 35.81
N LEU A 825 -15.52 -35.52 35.06
CA LEU A 825 -16.00 -36.86 35.42
C LEU A 825 -14.88 -37.82 35.84
N ALA A 826 -13.67 -37.67 35.29
CA ALA A 826 -12.56 -38.59 35.53
C ALA A 826 -11.99 -38.54 36.97
N GLN A 827 -12.27 -37.45 37.71
CA GLN A 827 -11.83 -37.29 39.10
C GLN A 827 -12.64 -38.10 40.10
N PHE A 828 -13.83 -38.57 39.72
CA PHE A 828 -14.72 -39.33 40.59
C PHE A 828 -14.40 -40.82 40.52
N ARG A 829 -13.37 -41.24 41.28
CA ARG A 829 -12.84 -42.62 41.24
C ARG A 829 -13.87 -43.70 41.54
N ASP A 830 -14.82 -43.41 42.42
CA ASP A 830 -15.87 -44.35 42.83
C ASP A 830 -16.88 -44.65 41.71
N LEU A 831 -16.91 -43.82 40.65
CA LEU A 831 -17.78 -44.01 39.48
C LEU A 831 -17.10 -44.80 38.36
N ARG A 832 -15.81 -45.15 38.50
CA ARG A 832 -15.07 -45.89 37.47
C ARG A 832 -15.60 -47.32 37.33
N LEU A 833 -15.61 -47.81 36.09
CA LEU A 833 -16.00 -49.18 35.77
C LEU A 833 -15.10 -50.18 36.51
N THR A 834 -15.70 -51.06 37.31
CA THR A 834 -15.02 -52.17 37.99
C THR A 834 -15.21 -53.48 37.23
N GLU A 835 -14.17 -54.29 37.09
CA GLU A 835 -14.17 -55.55 36.30
C GLU A 835 -15.02 -56.71 36.89
N ASP A 836 -15.66 -56.52 38.04
CA ASP A 836 -16.34 -57.58 38.80
C ASP A 836 -17.76 -57.94 38.31
N GLU A 837 -18.07 -57.77 37.01
CA GLU A 837 -19.39 -58.09 36.43
C GLU A 837 -19.70 -59.60 36.31
N PHE A 838 -18.74 -60.50 36.64
CA PHE A 838 -18.92 -61.96 36.49
C PHE A 838 -18.91 -62.77 37.79
N SER A 839 -19.06 -62.15 38.96
CA SER A 839 -19.19 -62.91 40.22
C SER A 839 -20.59 -63.51 40.37
N PHE A 840 -20.73 -64.81 40.05
CA PHE A 840 -21.97 -65.60 40.20
C PHE A 840 -22.38 -65.90 41.66
N ASN A 841 -21.87 -65.17 42.65
CA ASN A 841 -22.25 -65.37 44.06
C ASN A 841 -23.50 -64.57 44.42
N SER A 842 -24.62 -65.27 44.52
CA SER A 842 -25.97 -64.82 44.86
C SER A 842 -26.15 -64.40 46.32
N ALA A 843 -25.49 -63.31 46.72
CA ALA A 843 -25.87 -62.55 47.90
C ALA A 843 -26.07 -61.08 47.52
N ALA A 844 -27.20 -60.51 47.94
CA ALA A 844 -27.63 -59.14 47.64
C ALA A 844 -26.65 -58.08 48.20
N LYS A 845 -25.52 -57.88 47.50
CA LYS A 845 -24.69 -56.70 47.70
C LYS A 845 -25.42 -55.50 47.08
N PRO A 846 -25.48 -54.34 47.77
CA PRO A 846 -25.98 -53.12 47.17
C PRO A 846 -25.18 -52.82 45.90
N ALA A 847 -25.88 -52.38 44.84
CA ALA A 847 -25.23 -52.04 43.58
C ALA A 847 -24.14 -50.99 43.82
N SER A 848 -22.97 -51.21 43.21
CA SER A 848 -21.83 -50.33 43.31
C SER A 848 -22.13 -48.93 42.73
N PRO A 849 -21.44 -47.87 43.18
CA PRO A 849 -21.73 -46.50 42.74
C PRO A 849 -21.63 -46.30 41.21
N ASP A 850 -20.72 -46.99 40.53
CA ASP A 850 -20.59 -46.99 39.06
C ASP A 850 -21.85 -47.57 38.38
N ARG A 851 -22.40 -48.67 38.89
CA ARG A 851 -23.64 -49.27 38.37
C ARG A 851 -24.82 -48.35 38.61
N ARG A 852 -24.95 -47.79 39.82
CA ARG A 852 -26.00 -46.82 40.16
C ARG A 852 -25.94 -45.58 39.27
N PHE A 853 -24.74 -45.10 38.92
CA PHE A 853 -24.56 -43.99 38.00
C PHE A 853 -24.98 -44.34 36.56
N ARG A 854 -24.66 -45.54 36.07
CA ARG A 854 -25.15 -46.02 34.76
C ARG A 854 -26.67 -46.17 34.73
N ASP A 855 -27.28 -46.69 35.80
CA ASP A 855 -28.74 -46.76 35.93
C ASP A 855 -29.37 -45.35 35.96
N LEU A 856 -28.73 -44.38 36.61
CA LEU A 856 -29.14 -42.97 36.60
C LEU A 856 -29.11 -42.37 35.17
N LEU A 857 -28.06 -42.63 34.39
CA LEU A 857 -28.00 -42.18 32.99
C LEU A 857 -29.09 -42.82 32.13
N ARG A 858 -29.37 -44.11 32.31
CA ARG A 858 -30.38 -44.85 31.51
C ARG A 858 -31.81 -44.47 31.88
N GLU A 859 -32.14 -44.43 33.16
CA GLU A 859 -33.53 -44.36 33.65
C GLU A 859 -33.91 -42.97 34.19
N GLY A 860 -32.92 -42.16 34.58
CA GLY A 860 -33.14 -40.83 35.16
C GLY A 860 -33.89 -39.85 34.25
N PRO A 861 -33.53 -39.71 32.96
CA PRO A 861 -34.16 -38.73 32.09
C PRO A 861 -35.68 -38.90 31.97
N GLY A 862 -36.19 -40.14 31.94
CA GLY A 862 -37.62 -40.43 31.87
C GLY A 862 -38.42 -39.91 33.08
N VAL A 863 -37.78 -39.77 34.24
CA VAL A 863 -38.39 -39.29 35.49
C VAL A 863 -37.98 -37.86 35.88
N GLY A 864 -37.38 -37.13 34.94
CA GLY A 864 -36.97 -35.73 35.13
C GLY A 864 -35.70 -35.55 35.95
N ILE A 865 -34.79 -36.54 35.94
CA ILE A 865 -33.43 -36.40 36.47
C ILE A 865 -32.44 -36.47 35.30
N HIS A 866 -31.79 -35.35 34.98
CA HIS A 866 -30.90 -35.24 33.82
C HIS A 866 -29.44 -35.09 34.26
N VAL A 867 -28.52 -35.70 33.52
CA VAL A 867 -27.08 -35.60 33.77
C VAL A 867 -26.42 -34.81 32.64
N LEU A 868 -25.63 -33.79 33.03
CA LEU A 868 -24.76 -33.04 32.15
C LEU A 868 -23.33 -33.18 32.69
N PHE A 869 -22.41 -33.75 31.93
CA PHE A 869 -21.03 -33.91 32.40
C PHE A 869 -20.00 -33.46 31.40
N TRP A 870 -18.85 -33.04 31.90
CA TRP A 870 -17.65 -32.79 31.12
C TRP A 870 -16.52 -33.76 31.49
N CYS A 871 -15.73 -34.15 30.49
CA CYS A 871 -14.48 -34.89 30.67
C CYS A 871 -13.40 -34.36 29.72
N ASP A 872 -12.16 -34.29 30.22
CA ASP A 872 -11.02 -33.71 29.48
C ASP A 872 -10.66 -34.46 28.19
N SER A 873 -10.98 -35.75 28.12
CA SER A 873 -10.61 -36.63 27.02
C SER A 873 -11.56 -37.81 26.92
N TYR A 874 -11.73 -38.32 25.70
CA TYR A 874 -12.53 -39.52 25.46
C TYR A 874 -12.00 -40.72 26.24
N ASN A 875 -10.67 -40.87 26.32
CA ASN A 875 -10.03 -41.95 27.08
C ASN A 875 -10.28 -41.88 28.59
N ALA A 876 -10.42 -40.68 29.16
CA ALA A 876 -10.75 -40.54 30.56
C ALA A 876 -12.23 -40.85 30.81
N MET A 877 -13.12 -40.45 29.89
CA MET A 877 -14.55 -40.77 29.94
C MET A 877 -14.81 -42.28 29.88
N THR A 878 -14.11 -43.02 29.00
CA THR A 878 -14.31 -44.47 28.83
C THR A 878 -13.92 -45.31 30.04
N ARG A 879 -13.24 -44.72 31.04
CA ARG A 879 -12.99 -45.36 32.34
C ARG A 879 -14.21 -45.35 33.26
N VAL A 880 -15.22 -44.53 32.96
CA VAL A 880 -16.43 -44.32 33.75
C VAL A 880 -17.68 -44.74 32.96
N ILE A 881 -17.71 -44.44 31.66
CA ILE A 881 -18.85 -44.69 30.77
C ILE A 881 -18.44 -45.70 29.69
N ASP A 882 -19.09 -46.86 29.68
CA ASP A 882 -18.89 -47.87 28.64
C ASP A 882 -19.58 -47.46 27.31
N ARG A 883 -19.28 -48.17 26.23
CA ARG A 883 -19.84 -47.87 24.90
C ARG A 883 -21.35 -48.02 24.81
N LEU A 884 -21.95 -48.90 25.63
CA LEU A 884 -23.40 -49.12 25.64
C LEU A 884 -24.10 -47.93 26.28
N THR A 885 -23.58 -47.47 27.43
CA THR A 885 -24.10 -46.31 28.16
C THR A 885 -23.92 -45.03 27.36
N LEU A 886 -22.81 -44.87 26.61
CA LEU A 886 -22.61 -43.70 25.75
C LEU A 886 -23.68 -43.59 24.64
N ARG A 887 -24.19 -44.73 24.14
CA ARG A 887 -25.28 -44.76 23.15
C ARG A 887 -26.63 -44.31 23.73
N GLU A 888 -26.79 -44.38 25.05
CA GLU A 888 -27.98 -43.88 25.76
C GLU A 888 -27.89 -42.36 26.06
N ILE A 889 -26.97 -41.64 25.40
CA ILE A 889 -26.82 -40.19 25.52
C ILE A 889 -26.99 -39.56 24.14
N ASP A 890 -28.08 -38.81 23.97
CA ASP A 890 -28.47 -38.18 22.71
C ASP A 890 -27.61 -36.96 22.39
N TYR A 891 -27.32 -36.12 23.39
CA TYR A 891 -26.56 -34.89 23.21
C TYR A 891 -25.08 -35.11 23.52
N ARG A 892 -24.25 -35.11 22.48
CA ARG A 892 -22.79 -35.25 22.60
C ARG A 892 -22.11 -34.00 22.06
N ILE A 893 -21.40 -33.28 22.91
CA ILE A 893 -20.71 -32.03 22.58
C ILE A 893 -19.21 -32.30 22.53
N ALA A 894 -18.66 -32.31 21.32
CA ALA A 894 -17.23 -32.46 21.09
C ALA A 894 -16.55 -31.08 21.09
N LEU A 895 -15.71 -30.83 22.09
CA LEU A 895 -14.70 -29.76 22.09
C LEU A 895 -13.48 -30.23 21.28
N PRO A 896 -12.46 -29.37 21.03
CA PRO A 896 -11.29 -29.79 20.28
C PRO A 896 -10.66 -31.06 20.88
N MET A 897 -10.38 -32.04 20.02
CA MET A 897 -9.86 -33.36 20.42
C MET A 897 -9.16 -34.05 19.25
N SER A 898 -8.61 -35.25 19.43
CA SER A 898 -8.02 -35.98 18.30
C SER A 898 -9.09 -36.48 17.32
N ALA A 899 -8.76 -36.64 16.04
CA ALA A 899 -9.70 -37.17 15.04
C ALA A 899 -10.21 -38.59 15.38
N GLY A 900 -9.37 -39.42 16.01
CA GLY A 900 -9.75 -40.76 16.46
C GLY A 900 -10.72 -40.74 17.65
N ASP A 901 -10.48 -39.87 18.63
CA ASP A 901 -11.39 -39.68 19.77
C ASP A 901 -12.74 -39.12 19.29
N SER A 902 -12.71 -38.13 18.39
CA SER A 902 -13.90 -37.56 17.78
C SER A 902 -14.73 -38.61 17.06
N THR A 903 -14.10 -39.47 16.27
CA THR A 903 -14.81 -40.55 15.55
C THR A 903 -15.47 -41.53 16.53
N SER A 904 -14.82 -41.81 17.66
CA SER A 904 -15.35 -42.72 18.68
C SER A 904 -16.48 -42.10 19.50
N PHE A 905 -16.50 -40.76 19.63
CA PHE A 905 -17.46 -40.03 20.47
C PHE A 905 -18.69 -39.54 19.70
N ILE A 906 -18.50 -38.92 18.53
CA ILE A 906 -19.56 -38.30 17.70
C ILE A 906 -19.66 -38.90 16.30
N GLU A 907 -19.13 -40.10 16.10
CA GLU A 907 -19.20 -40.85 14.83
C GLU A 907 -18.63 -40.10 13.61
N SER A 908 -17.76 -39.12 13.85
CA SER A 908 -17.20 -38.23 12.84
C SER A 908 -15.82 -37.74 13.27
N PRO A 909 -14.84 -37.61 12.36
CA PRO A 909 -13.53 -37.06 12.67
C PRO A 909 -13.54 -35.53 12.83
N ALA A 910 -14.70 -34.87 12.73
CA ALA A 910 -14.82 -33.41 12.65
C ALA A 910 -14.26 -32.68 13.88
N GLY A 911 -14.31 -33.27 15.07
CA GLY A 911 -13.70 -32.73 16.29
C GLY A 911 -12.18 -32.56 16.21
N GLY A 912 -11.51 -33.34 15.35
CA GLY A 912 -10.09 -33.23 15.06
C GLY A 912 -9.68 -31.99 14.26
N ARG A 913 -10.65 -31.27 13.69
CA ARG A 913 -10.45 -30.07 12.87
C ARG A 913 -10.96 -28.80 13.55
N LEU A 914 -11.41 -28.89 14.80
CA LEU A 914 -11.87 -27.73 15.56
C LEU A 914 -10.67 -26.89 16.01
N GLY A 915 -10.75 -25.58 15.75
CA GLY A 915 -9.87 -24.60 16.40
C GLY A 915 -10.33 -24.28 17.82
N GLU A 916 -9.62 -23.36 18.49
CA GLU A 916 -10.02 -22.85 19.81
C GLU A 916 -11.43 -22.24 19.79
N HIS A 917 -12.14 -22.35 20.91
CA HIS A 917 -13.49 -21.81 21.06
C HIS A 917 -14.44 -22.32 19.97
N ARG A 918 -14.35 -23.62 19.65
CA ARG A 918 -15.26 -24.32 18.74
C ARG A 918 -15.72 -25.63 19.32
N ALA A 919 -16.97 -25.92 19.09
CA ALA A 919 -17.59 -27.16 19.52
C ALA A 919 -18.51 -27.71 18.42
N ILE A 920 -18.75 -29.01 18.46
CA ILE A 920 -19.77 -29.67 17.65
C ILE A 920 -20.81 -30.27 18.59
N LEU A 921 -22.07 -29.88 18.43
CA LEU A 921 -23.22 -30.57 19.00
C LEU A 921 -23.60 -31.69 18.03
N TYR A 922 -23.39 -32.93 18.46
CA TYR A 922 -23.90 -34.13 17.82
C TYR A 922 -25.19 -34.55 18.52
N ARG A 923 -26.23 -34.78 17.72
CA ARG A 923 -27.53 -35.28 18.17
C ARG A 923 -27.74 -36.68 17.62
N ASP A 924 -27.64 -37.69 18.48
CA ASP A 924 -27.79 -39.10 18.11
C ASP A 924 -29.21 -39.38 17.59
N ASP A 925 -30.21 -38.78 18.23
CA ASP A 925 -31.63 -38.92 17.90
C ASP A 925 -32.00 -38.43 16.49
N LEU A 926 -31.27 -37.44 15.97
CA LEU A 926 -31.48 -36.86 14.64
C LEU A 926 -30.37 -37.20 13.63
N GLY A 927 -29.25 -37.78 14.09
CA GLY A 927 -28.04 -37.96 13.28
C GLY A 927 -27.44 -36.63 12.76
N THR A 928 -27.70 -35.51 13.45
CA THR A 928 -27.27 -34.17 13.01
C THR A 928 -26.03 -33.68 13.76
N GLN A 929 -25.17 -32.94 13.06
CA GLN A 929 -23.99 -32.29 13.64
C GLN A 929 -24.07 -30.78 13.40
N THR A 930 -23.95 -30.00 14.47
CA THR A 930 -24.00 -28.54 14.41
C THR A 930 -22.75 -27.97 15.04
N LYS A 931 -21.94 -27.26 14.25
CA LYS A 931 -20.76 -26.54 14.73
C LYS A 931 -21.20 -25.21 15.36
N PHE A 932 -20.62 -24.85 16.49
CA PHE A 932 -20.96 -23.62 17.22
C PHE A 932 -19.75 -23.07 17.99
N ARG A 933 -19.87 -21.82 18.43
CA ARG A 933 -18.95 -21.15 19.36
C ARG A 933 -19.47 -21.30 20.77
N PRO A 934 -18.85 -22.12 21.64
CA PRO A 934 -19.30 -22.27 23.02
C PRO A 934 -19.13 -20.98 23.82
N TYR A 935 -19.92 -20.84 24.89
CA TYR A 935 -19.68 -19.77 25.85
C TYR A 935 -18.31 -19.91 26.50
N GLY A 936 -17.65 -18.76 26.69
CA GLY A 936 -16.35 -18.74 27.35
C GLY A 936 -16.44 -18.82 28.87
N GLN A 937 -15.28 -18.68 29.52
CA GLN A 937 -15.14 -18.72 30.96
C GLN A 937 -16.19 -17.83 31.68
N PRO A 938 -16.77 -18.29 32.81
CA PRO A 938 -17.69 -17.52 33.63
C PRO A 938 -16.95 -16.47 34.47
N THR A 939 -16.66 -15.33 33.85
CA THR A 939 -16.11 -14.14 34.53
C THR A 939 -17.12 -13.55 35.51
N ASP A 940 -16.66 -12.78 36.49
CA ASP A 940 -17.52 -12.19 37.50
C ASP A 940 -18.60 -11.28 36.88
N GLU A 941 -18.26 -10.53 35.81
CA GLU A 941 -19.21 -9.70 35.07
C GLU A 941 -20.33 -10.52 34.43
N ARG A 942 -19.99 -11.66 33.80
CA ARG A 942 -20.97 -12.58 33.19
C ARG A 942 -21.86 -13.23 34.24
N LEU A 943 -21.28 -13.64 35.36
CA LEU A 943 -22.02 -14.24 36.47
C LEU A 943 -22.98 -13.23 37.12
N GLN A 944 -22.54 -11.98 37.33
CA GLN A 944 -23.39 -10.91 37.83
C GLN A 944 -24.55 -10.63 36.87
N TRP A 945 -24.31 -10.62 35.57
CA TRP A 945 -25.38 -10.47 34.57
C TRP A 945 -26.39 -11.62 34.63
N LEU A 946 -25.92 -12.89 34.62
CA LEU A 946 -26.80 -14.06 34.74
C LEU A 946 -27.64 -14.02 36.02
N ALA A 947 -27.02 -13.69 37.15
CA ALA A 947 -27.71 -13.56 38.43
C ALA A 947 -28.75 -12.43 38.44
N ALA A 948 -28.45 -11.30 37.76
CA ALA A 948 -29.37 -10.18 37.63
C ALA A 948 -30.62 -10.55 36.80
N GLN A 949 -30.44 -11.29 35.70
CA GLN A 949 -31.56 -11.80 34.90
C GLN A 949 -32.41 -12.83 35.65
N ILE A 950 -31.85 -13.48 36.69
CA ILE A 950 -32.55 -14.52 37.45
C ILE A 950 -33.48 -13.98 38.54
N LYS A 951 -33.27 -12.74 39.01
CA LYS A 951 -34.10 -12.17 40.07
C LYS A 951 -35.46 -11.73 39.49
N PRO A 952 -36.58 -11.94 40.19
CA PRO A 952 -37.86 -11.38 39.77
C PRO A 952 -37.74 -9.85 39.68
N PRO A 953 -38.38 -9.20 38.69
CA PRO A 953 -38.38 -7.74 38.61
C PRO A 953 -38.89 -7.18 39.94
N THR A 954 -38.12 -6.28 40.54
CA THR A 954 -38.53 -5.58 41.75
C THR A 954 -39.68 -4.65 41.39
N GLU A 955 -40.67 -4.47 42.27
CA GLU A 955 -41.89 -3.64 42.04
C GLU A 955 -41.62 -2.18 41.61
N SER A 956 -40.35 -1.73 41.57
CA SER A 956 -39.92 -0.43 41.07
C SER A 956 -39.54 -0.38 39.57
N GLN A 957 -39.65 -1.48 38.82
CA GLN A 957 -39.26 -1.55 37.39
C GLN A 957 -40.41 -1.95 36.43
N VAL A 958 -41.67 -1.87 36.86
CA VAL A 958 -42.86 -2.03 35.98
C VAL A 958 -43.40 -0.68 35.56
#